data_AF-A0A2V6SA11-F1
#
_entry.id   AF-A0A2V6SA11-F1
#
_cell.length_a   1.000
_cell.length_b   1.000
_cell.length_c   1.000
_cell.angle_alpha   90.00
_cell.angle_beta   90.00
_cell.angle_gamma   90.00
#
_symmetry.space_group_name_H-M   'P 1'
#
loop_
_entity.id
_entity.type
_entity.pdbx_description
1 polymer ?
#
loop_
_entity_poly.entity_id
_entity_poly.type
_entity_poly.pdbx_seq_one_letter_code
_entity_poly.pdbx_strand_id
1 'polypeptide(L)'
;MRWLPQLIPGILLACAGVSATAGAQEPMAPLPPSFEGKVVVRDAAGNYVPLARPAAPSVPASPPMPIGGDIYLQDGSETSLAINFDGANNLVGVYNEHWDFNPDIPQSNSTDGNVSWTSRSLPNGGGTFTGPPFDPWTHPGNAAGEFFSTEIRRDSGSSGNSHTVVSHSTDGGISFSLFFEEVKAVSQDREMSDVDRTSARGGGAGTTHDGKVYLTYDDFGAGHTGYVGSFLQVIDTAGNPVIELQTSGTGSPPFRGSQMQPVAGVTDGTVYLQAAALSLSPPVGSTRIAEFHVITNAGAGPNTFMQSSLSWAAAGQQLGATAYWGLNGFRIDNHGYLAIDRSSGPRRGSLYFISNRNPNPANTALDQGDVYLSVSTDGAMTWTTAAIPTATGKSQYFPMLDVDGQGAMHVAYYQNEDGVLNASTANVYYTNSTDGGTTWTTPVQVNAAGNALNLDNPPPDRASTGYYLIGDYAQLRATGTGDATKVYVLWSGYDRTRPGTMVGNTPDRVLCTTVARPGCLADADCDDANACTADACNLGTCTHHPTVCDDGVQCTVDSCDPAAGCVHAVPTGRVGAGCLLDVAVASASCIRERIPTGVLGKFTQAKALIGKTTLTGNPSKQARLVRGARSALKKAVKLIAKAMRKGKISVACGGALSNAAGEARARL
;
A
#
# COMPACT_ATOMS: atom_id res chain seq x y z
N MET A 1 10.92 -77.16 2.26
CA MET A 1 10.38 -76.93 0.90
C MET A 1 9.76 -75.54 0.85
N ARG A 2 9.80 -74.86 -0.31
CA ARG A 2 9.36 -73.45 -0.45
C ARG A 2 7.83 -73.34 -0.37
N TRP A 3 7.33 -72.26 0.24
CA TRP A 3 5.89 -71.93 0.31
C TRP A 3 5.50 -70.91 -0.77
N LEU A 4 4.21 -70.91 -1.14
CA LEU A 4 3.63 -70.18 -2.27
C LEU A 4 3.30 -68.70 -1.95
N PRO A 5 3.15 -67.84 -2.98
CA PRO A 5 2.43 -66.56 -2.93
C PRO A 5 1.05 -66.62 -3.64
N GLN A 6 0.03 -65.88 -3.16
CA GLN A 6 -1.01 -65.17 -3.96
C GLN A 6 -2.12 -64.45 -3.13
N LEU A 7 -2.29 -63.13 -3.38
CA LEU A 7 -3.53 -62.30 -3.54
C LEU A 7 -4.72 -62.27 -2.51
N ILE A 8 -4.93 -61.10 -1.84
CA ILE A 8 -6.05 -60.09 -1.96
C ILE A 8 -7.54 -60.58 -2.00
N PRO A 9 -8.63 -59.98 -1.38
CA PRO A 9 -8.88 -58.57 -0.90
C PRO A 9 -9.72 -58.31 0.42
N GLY A 10 -9.85 -57.02 0.84
CA GLY A 10 -11.03 -56.37 1.54
C GLY A 10 -11.31 -56.66 3.04
N ILE A 11 -12.09 -55.88 3.83
CA ILE A 11 -12.81 -54.58 3.67
C ILE A 11 -13.15 -53.97 5.08
N LEU A 12 -13.24 -52.64 5.18
CA LEU A 12 -13.83 -51.75 6.24
C LEU A 12 -14.01 -52.23 7.72
N LEU A 13 -13.60 -51.37 8.68
CA LEU A 13 -14.53 -50.41 9.34
C LEU A 13 -13.78 -49.23 10.01
N ALA A 14 -14.39 -48.05 10.01
CA ALA A 14 -13.83 -46.82 10.60
C ALA A 14 -14.29 -46.60 12.05
N CYS A 15 -13.52 -45.82 12.81
CA CYS A 15 -14.04 -44.99 13.88
C CYS A 15 -13.21 -43.70 13.98
N ALA A 16 -13.89 -42.57 14.09
CA ALA A 16 -13.26 -41.25 14.08
C ALA A 16 -12.60 -40.93 15.44
N GLY A 17 -11.44 -40.28 15.37
CA GLY A 17 -10.76 -39.69 16.53
C GLY A 17 -10.05 -38.42 16.08
N VAL A 18 -10.74 -37.28 16.17
CA VAL A 18 -10.11 -35.98 15.93
C VAL A 18 -9.15 -35.71 17.08
N SER A 19 -7.85 -35.81 16.79
CA SER A 19 -6.79 -35.25 17.62
C SER A 19 -5.95 -34.37 16.72
N ALA A 20 -5.92 -33.07 17.02
CA ALA A 20 -5.03 -32.13 16.37
C ALA A 20 -3.60 -32.35 16.88
N THR A 21 -2.95 -33.39 16.38
CA THR A 21 -1.51 -33.55 16.52
C THR A 21 -0.82 -32.44 15.75
N ALA A 22 0.13 -31.75 16.39
CA ALA A 22 0.99 -30.77 15.73
C ALA A 22 1.48 -31.33 14.39
N GLY A 23 1.14 -30.66 13.29
CA GLY A 23 1.36 -31.19 11.95
C GLY A 23 2.84 -31.43 11.72
N ALA A 24 3.18 -32.59 11.16
CA ALA A 24 4.48 -32.73 10.52
C ALA A 24 4.56 -31.67 9.41
N GLN A 25 5.55 -30.77 9.52
CA GLN A 25 5.81 -29.76 8.50
C GLN A 25 5.98 -30.45 7.14
N GLU A 26 5.38 -29.90 6.07
CA GLU A 26 5.60 -30.44 4.73
C GLU A 26 7.10 -30.50 4.42
N PRO A 27 7.58 -31.47 3.64
CA PRO A 27 8.99 -31.53 3.26
C PRO A 27 9.32 -30.34 2.34
N MET A 28 10.15 -29.43 2.84
CA MET A 28 10.54 -28.18 2.16
C MET A 28 11.87 -28.31 1.44
N ALA A 29 12.05 -27.51 0.38
CA ALA A 29 13.30 -27.35 -0.33
C ALA A 29 13.55 -25.87 -0.72
N PRO A 30 14.81 -25.49 -0.99
CA PRO A 30 15.13 -24.21 -1.63
C PRO A 30 14.40 -24.09 -2.96
N LEU A 31 14.10 -22.85 -3.33
CA LEU A 31 13.69 -22.57 -4.69
C LEU A 31 14.89 -22.82 -5.61
N PRO A 32 14.68 -23.41 -6.80
CA PRO A 32 15.80 -23.65 -7.70
C PRO A 32 16.35 -22.29 -8.17
N PRO A 33 17.67 -22.20 -8.43
CA PRO A 33 18.33 -20.92 -8.71
C PRO A 33 17.73 -20.23 -9.93
N SER A 34 17.95 -18.93 -10.06
CA SER A 34 17.59 -18.20 -11.29
C SER A 34 18.20 -18.87 -12.55
N PHE A 35 17.56 -18.67 -13.72
CA PHE A 35 17.88 -19.24 -15.06
C PHE A 35 17.29 -20.65 -15.46
N GLU A 36 16.85 -20.79 -16.74
CA GLU A 36 16.26 -21.93 -17.56
C GLU A 36 14.94 -22.77 -17.22
N GLY A 37 13.82 -22.74 -18.03
CA GLY A 37 12.75 -23.81 -18.26
C GLY A 37 11.20 -23.61 -18.65
N LYS A 38 10.68 -23.37 -19.92
CA LYS A 38 9.18 -23.14 -20.26
C LYS A 38 8.47 -24.36 -20.87
N VAL A 39 7.15 -24.55 -20.63
CA VAL A 39 6.23 -25.47 -21.39
C VAL A 39 4.73 -25.02 -21.33
N VAL A 40 3.84 -25.57 -22.18
CA VAL A 40 2.34 -25.46 -22.14
C VAL A 40 1.61 -26.76 -22.50
N VAL A 41 0.28 -26.84 -22.23
CA VAL A 41 -0.54 -28.08 -22.16
C VAL A 41 -1.60 -28.22 -23.28
N ARG A 42 -2.07 -29.47 -23.51
CA ARG A 42 -3.09 -29.91 -24.50
C ARG A 42 -4.30 -30.57 -23.80
N ASP A 43 -5.40 -30.79 -24.53
CA ASP A 43 -6.53 -31.60 -24.05
C ASP A 43 -6.20 -33.10 -23.92
N ALA A 44 -7.15 -33.90 -23.40
CA ALA A 44 -7.00 -35.33 -23.20
C ALA A 44 -6.83 -36.16 -24.50
N ALA A 45 -6.99 -35.54 -25.68
CA ALA A 45 -6.74 -36.11 -26.99
C ALA A 45 -5.51 -35.49 -27.69
N GLY A 46 -4.78 -34.58 -27.03
CA GLY A 46 -3.58 -33.93 -27.55
C GLY A 46 -3.82 -32.66 -28.38
N ASN A 47 -5.04 -32.11 -28.40
CA ASN A 47 -5.40 -30.92 -29.18
C ASN A 47 -5.38 -29.63 -28.35
N TYR A 48 -5.20 -28.49 -29.02
CA TYR A 48 -5.50 -27.18 -28.45
C TYR A 48 -6.96 -26.84 -28.77
N VAL A 49 -7.81 -26.69 -27.74
CA VAL A 49 -9.26 -26.48 -27.90
C VAL A 49 -9.72 -25.13 -27.36
N PRO A 50 -10.48 -24.32 -28.14
CA PRO A 50 -11.10 -23.09 -27.63
C PRO A 50 -12.32 -23.40 -26.76
N LEU A 51 -12.50 -22.63 -25.68
CA LEU A 51 -13.73 -22.61 -24.88
C LEU A 51 -14.43 -21.25 -25.01
N ALA A 52 -15.72 -21.28 -25.37
CA ALA A 52 -16.58 -20.10 -25.40
C ALA A 52 -17.48 -20.05 -24.15
N ARG A 53 -17.83 -18.84 -23.69
CA ARG A 53 -18.77 -18.64 -22.56
C ARG A 53 -19.72 -17.45 -22.82
N PRO A 54 -20.92 -17.42 -22.20
CA PRO A 54 -21.85 -16.29 -22.28
C PRO A 54 -21.50 -15.15 -21.30
N ALA A 55 -22.15 -13.99 -21.50
CA ALA A 55 -21.89 -12.75 -20.78
C ALA A 55 -22.33 -12.72 -19.31
N ALA A 56 -21.67 -11.86 -18.53
CA ALA A 56 -21.98 -11.53 -17.14
C ALA A 56 -22.34 -10.02 -16.99
N PRO A 57 -22.97 -9.59 -15.87
CA PRO A 57 -23.54 -8.24 -15.74
C PRO A 57 -22.53 -7.13 -15.46
N SER A 58 -22.94 -5.89 -15.71
CA SER A 58 -22.14 -4.67 -15.53
C SER A 58 -21.85 -4.31 -14.07
N VAL A 59 -20.60 -3.94 -13.78
CA VAL A 59 -20.17 -3.21 -12.58
C VAL A 59 -20.12 -1.70 -12.89
N PRO A 60 -20.50 -0.80 -11.97
CA PRO A 60 -20.42 0.65 -12.19
C PRO A 60 -18.98 1.13 -12.44
N ALA A 61 -18.82 2.16 -13.28
CA ALA A 61 -17.52 2.73 -13.61
C ALA A 61 -17.07 3.74 -12.54
N SER A 62 -15.82 3.62 -12.11
CA SER A 62 -15.09 4.65 -11.35
C SER A 62 -14.49 5.71 -12.29
N PRO A 63 -14.25 6.95 -11.83
CA PRO A 63 -13.61 7.98 -12.63
C PRO A 63 -12.14 7.63 -12.97
N PRO A 64 -11.59 8.12 -14.11
CA PRO A 64 -10.25 7.77 -14.56
C PRO A 64 -9.14 8.44 -13.71
N MET A 65 -8.13 7.66 -13.32
CA MET A 65 -6.91 8.21 -12.71
C MET A 65 -5.98 8.84 -13.78
N PRO A 66 -5.30 9.97 -13.49
CA PRO A 66 -4.26 10.51 -14.35
C PRO A 66 -3.03 9.60 -14.42
N ILE A 67 -2.72 9.12 -15.62
CA ILE A 67 -1.62 8.19 -15.91
C ILE A 67 -0.65 8.89 -16.88
N GLY A 68 0.64 8.87 -16.54
CA GLY A 68 1.73 9.35 -17.39
C GLY A 68 2.05 8.36 -18.51
N GLY A 69 2.75 8.83 -19.54
CA GLY A 69 3.24 7.94 -20.60
C GLY A 69 4.32 6.97 -20.10
N ASP A 70 4.40 5.80 -20.73
CA ASP A 70 5.50 4.87 -20.48
C ASP A 70 6.81 5.44 -21.06
N ILE A 71 7.84 5.55 -20.22
CA ILE A 71 9.19 5.88 -20.67
C ILE A 71 10.01 4.59 -20.74
N TYR A 72 10.64 4.35 -21.89
CA TYR A 72 11.63 3.29 -22.07
C TYR A 72 12.97 3.73 -21.45
N LEU A 73 13.56 2.85 -20.64
CA LEU A 73 14.87 3.06 -20.02
C LEU A 73 15.95 2.26 -20.76
N GLN A 74 15.78 0.94 -20.86
CA GLN A 74 16.80 0.03 -21.39
C GLN A 74 16.19 -1.30 -21.88
N ASP A 75 16.94 -2.01 -22.71
CA ASP A 75 16.72 -3.41 -23.11
C ASP A 75 17.12 -4.35 -21.95
N GLY A 76 16.15 -5.03 -21.33
CA GLY A 76 16.38 -5.77 -20.09
C GLY A 76 15.13 -6.12 -19.29
N SER A 77 15.34 -6.63 -18.07
CA SER A 77 14.28 -7.04 -17.13
C SER A 77 14.76 -7.01 -15.67
N GLU A 78 14.02 -7.62 -14.72
CA GLU A 78 14.38 -7.70 -13.29
C GLU A 78 14.69 -6.34 -12.64
N THR A 79 13.63 -5.61 -12.29
CA THR A 79 13.71 -4.18 -12.04
C THR A 79 13.53 -3.82 -10.57
N SER A 80 14.42 -2.96 -10.06
CA SER A 80 14.28 -2.33 -8.75
C SER A 80 14.30 -0.80 -8.86
N LEU A 81 13.52 -0.13 -8.02
CA LEU A 81 13.29 1.31 -8.05
C LEU A 81 13.44 1.92 -6.65
N ALA A 82 14.04 3.09 -6.59
CA ALA A 82 14.15 3.92 -5.40
C ALA A 82 13.70 5.36 -5.70
N ILE A 83 13.06 6.00 -4.72
CA ILE A 83 12.71 7.43 -4.75
C ILE A 83 13.45 8.13 -3.62
N ASN A 84 14.07 9.28 -3.89
CA ASN A 84 14.65 10.13 -2.87
C ASN A 84 13.57 10.72 -1.95
N PHE A 85 13.68 10.51 -0.64
CA PHE A 85 12.73 11.01 0.36
C PHE A 85 12.45 12.52 0.24
N ASP A 86 13.48 13.33 0.05
CA ASP A 86 13.36 14.80 0.02
C ASP A 86 13.12 15.35 -1.39
N GLY A 87 12.88 14.49 -2.38
CA GLY A 87 12.62 14.88 -3.75
C GLY A 87 11.93 13.78 -4.54
N ALA A 88 10.59 13.75 -4.49
CA ALA A 88 9.71 12.80 -5.17
C ALA A 88 9.82 12.75 -6.72
N ASN A 89 10.70 13.55 -7.31
CA ASN A 89 11.06 13.52 -8.74
C ASN A 89 12.43 12.90 -9.01
N ASN A 90 13.22 12.65 -7.96
CA ASN A 90 14.54 12.05 -8.07
C ASN A 90 14.44 10.54 -7.84
N LEU A 91 14.69 9.78 -8.89
CA LEU A 91 14.47 8.35 -9.01
C LEU A 91 15.79 7.67 -9.41
N VAL A 92 16.07 6.51 -8.83
CA VAL A 92 17.08 5.56 -9.33
C VAL A 92 16.37 4.27 -9.67
N GLY A 93 16.57 3.79 -10.90
CA GLY A 93 16.09 2.49 -11.36
C GLY A 93 17.27 1.63 -11.78
N VAL A 94 17.30 0.39 -11.32
CA VAL A 94 18.28 -0.63 -11.71
C VAL A 94 17.59 -1.83 -12.35
N TYR A 95 18.32 -2.56 -13.19
CA TYR A 95 17.78 -3.63 -14.02
C TYR A 95 18.87 -4.59 -14.53
N ASN A 96 18.51 -5.86 -14.73
CA ASN A 96 19.34 -6.78 -15.53
C ASN A 96 19.39 -6.29 -16.99
N GLU A 97 20.60 -6.15 -17.54
CA GLU A 97 20.78 -5.85 -18.95
C GLU A 97 20.71 -7.13 -19.79
N HIS A 98 19.93 -7.13 -20.87
CA HIS A 98 19.90 -8.25 -21.81
C HIS A 98 20.89 -8.09 -22.98
N TRP A 99 21.49 -6.91 -23.12
CA TRP A 99 22.55 -6.62 -24.07
C TRP A 99 23.86 -6.30 -23.33
N ASP A 100 24.97 -6.89 -23.77
CA ASP A 100 26.31 -6.67 -23.21
C ASP A 100 26.80 -5.25 -23.59
N PHE A 101 26.57 -4.28 -22.70
CA PHE A 101 27.12 -2.94 -22.81
C PHE A 101 28.52 -2.89 -22.19
N ASN A 102 29.46 -2.22 -22.84
CA ASN A 102 30.81 -2.04 -22.31
C ASN A 102 31.19 -0.55 -22.36
N PRO A 103 31.25 0.16 -21.19
CA PRO A 103 30.97 -0.35 -19.84
C PRO A 103 29.48 -0.72 -19.63
N ASP A 104 29.22 -1.59 -18.67
CA ASP A 104 27.85 -1.96 -18.25
C ASP A 104 27.08 -0.70 -17.79
N ILE A 105 25.78 -0.63 -18.07
CA ILE A 105 24.88 0.46 -17.66
C ILE A 105 23.54 -0.03 -17.04
N PRO A 106 23.58 -0.97 -16.07
CA PRO A 106 22.41 -1.60 -15.40
C PRO A 106 21.58 -0.62 -14.55
N GLN A 107 21.84 0.68 -14.65
CA GLN A 107 21.22 1.71 -13.84
C GLN A 107 20.90 2.93 -14.70
N SER A 108 19.77 3.56 -14.38
CA SER A 108 19.43 4.90 -14.87
C SER A 108 18.90 5.75 -13.71
N ASN A 109 19.08 7.07 -13.78
CA ASN A 109 18.43 8.01 -12.86
C ASN A 109 17.57 9.04 -13.59
N SER A 110 16.54 9.53 -12.91
CA SER A 110 15.66 10.63 -13.35
C SER A 110 15.62 11.68 -12.26
N THR A 111 15.64 12.97 -12.63
CA THR A 111 15.52 14.09 -11.67
C THR A 111 14.26 14.93 -11.88
N ASP A 112 13.46 14.60 -12.89
CA ASP A 112 12.25 15.31 -13.31
C ASP A 112 10.96 14.51 -13.07
N GLY A 113 11.08 13.32 -12.46
CA GLY A 113 9.96 12.47 -12.08
C GLY A 113 9.39 11.70 -13.25
N ASN A 114 10.24 10.91 -13.93
CA ASN A 114 9.91 10.06 -15.08
C ASN A 114 9.47 10.87 -16.32
N VAL A 115 10.17 11.96 -16.62
CA VAL A 115 10.06 12.66 -17.92
C VAL A 115 11.31 12.39 -18.76
N SER A 116 12.49 12.34 -18.14
CA SER A 116 13.74 11.88 -18.74
C SER A 116 14.54 11.00 -17.79
N TRP A 117 15.30 10.07 -18.38
CA TRP A 117 16.22 9.18 -17.67
C TRP A 117 17.61 9.30 -18.29
N THR A 118 18.64 9.20 -17.45
CA THR A 118 20.04 9.18 -17.85
C THR A 118 20.68 7.89 -17.37
N SER A 119 21.18 7.07 -18.29
CA SER A 119 21.92 5.84 -17.97
C SER A 119 23.21 6.16 -17.23
N ARG A 120 23.56 5.31 -16.25
CA ARG A 120 24.71 5.44 -15.36
C ARG A 120 25.46 4.11 -15.31
N SER A 121 26.78 4.17 -15.29
CA SER A 121 27.59 3.01 -14.90
C SER A 121 27.51 2.80 -13.39
N LEU A 122 27.50 1.54 -12.96
CA LEU A 122 27.71 1.15 -11.57
C LEU A 122 29.17 0.68 -11.36
N PRO A 123 29.68 0.73 -10.12
CA PRO A 123 30.94 0.10 -9.73
C PRO A 123 30.87 -1.44 -9.80
N ASN A 124 31.66 -2.05 -10.67
CA ASN A 124 31.67 -3.50 -10.90
C ASN A 124 32.32 -4.35 -9.77
N GLY A 125 32.85 -3.76 -8.69
CA GLY A 125 33.70 -4.47 -7.71
C GLY A 125 35.16 -4.65 -8.17
N GLY A 126 35.93 -5.46 -7.42
CA GLY A 126 37.39 -5.61 -7.59
C GLY A 126 37.85 -6.72 -8.55
N GLY A 127 36.93 -7.48 -9.13
CA GLY A 127 37.21 -8.63 -10.02
C GLY A 127 37.47 -8.27 -11.49
N THR A 128 37.43 -9.29 -12.36
CA THR A 128 37.47 -9.11 -13.83
C THR A 128 36.40 -10.00 -14.44
N PHE A 129 35.47 -9.42 -15.18
CA PHE A 129 34.19 -10.07 -15.53
C PHE A 129 34.03 -10.25 -17.05
N THR A 130 33.27 -11.28 -17.45
CA THR A 130 33.00 -11.61 -18.88
C THR A 130 31.50 -11.75 -19.18
N GLY A 131 30.66 -11.09 -18.40
CA GLY A 131 29.22 -11.03 -18.57
C GLY A 131 28.60 -9.91 -17.74
N PRO A 132 27.32 -9.59 -17.99
CA PRO A 132 26.64 -8.48 -17.34
C PRO A 132 26.44 -8.74 -15.83
N PRO A 133 26.23 -7.67 -15.04
CA PRO A 133 25.66 -7.76 -13.71
C PRO A 133 24.27 -8.41 -13.72
N PHE A 134 23.90 -9.04 -12.61
CA PHE A 134 22.56 -9.61 -12.41
C PHE A 134 22.04 -9.42 -10.98
N ASP A 135 20.73 -9.62 -10.82
CA ASP A 135 19.94 -9.47 -9.60
C ASP A 135 19.91 -8.07 -8.91
N PRO A 136 20.03 -6.93 -9.63
CA PRO A 136 20.28 -5.66 -9.00
C PRO A 136 19.08 -5.14 -8.19
N TRP A 137 19.36 -4.67 -6.98
CA TRP A 137 18.40 -4.06 -6.07
C TRP A 137 18.77 -2.61 -5.77
N THR A 138 17.80 -1.73 -5.50
CA THR A 138 18.08 -0.35 -5.09
C THR A 138 17.08 0.18 -4.05
N HIS A 139 17.59 0.99 -3.12
CA HIS A 139 16.79 1.67 -2.11
C HIS A 139 17.40 3.02 -1.72
N PRO A 140 16.58 4.00 -1.29
CA PRO A 140 17.11 5.26 -0.78
C PRO A 140 17.80 5.07 0.58
N GLY A 141 18.71 5.99 0.93
CA GLY A 141 19.41 6.07 2.21
C GLY A 141 18.60 6.71 3.34
N ASN A 142 19.25 7.47 4.22
CA ASN A 142 18.61 8.35 5.21
C ASN A 142 18.73 9.85 4.85
N ALA A 143 19.77 10.23 4.10
CA ALA A 143 20.04 11.59 3.66
C ALA A 143 19.41 11.92 2.29
N ALA A 144 19.27 13.22 2.00
CA ALA A 144 18.74 13.71 0.74
C ALA A 144 19.67 13.32 -0.44
N GLY A 145 19.12 12.64 -1.46
CA GLY A 145 19.90 12.18 -2.61
C GLY A 145 20.80 10.97 -2.34
N GLU A 146 20.67 10.37 -1.16
CA GLU A 146 21.39 9.15 -0.78
C GLU A 146 20.68 7.92 -1.37
N PHE A 147 21.43 7.07 -2.07
CA PHE A 147 20.93 5.84 -2.67
C PHE A 147 21.96 4.71 -2.52
N PHE A 148 21.49 3.51 -2.26
CA PHE A 148 22.28 2.29 -2.33
C PHE A 148 21.74 1.41 -3.45
N SER A 149 22.64 0.82 -4.23
CA SER A 149 22.32 -0.14 -5.28
C SER A 149 23.23 -1.36 -5.13
N THR A 150 22.72 -2.55 -5.43
CA THR A 150 23.47 -3.80 -5.43
C THR A 150 23.55 -4.40 -6.83
N GLU A 151 24.54 -5.26 -7.06
CA GLU A 151 24.60 -6.19 -8.18
C GLU A 151 25.43 -7.42 -7.81
N ILE A 152 25.17 -8.58 -8.42
CA ILE A 152 26.10 -9.72 -8.42
C ILE A 152 26.94 -9.74 -9.69
N ARG A 153 28.25 -9.99 -9.53
CA ARG A 153 29.19 -10.28 -10.61
C ARG A 153 29.77 -11.67 -10.50
N ARG A 154 30.26 -12.20 -11.63
CA ARG A 154 30.97 -13.48 -11.71
C ARG A 154 32.30 -13.31 -12.43
N ASP A 155 33.36 -13.73 -11.75
CA ASP A 155 34.73 -13.70 -12.28
C ASP A 155 34.83 -14.39 -13.65
N SER A 156 35.70 -13.82 -14.49
CA SER A 156 36.08 -14.39 -15.77
C SER A 156 37.00 -15.59 -15.63
N GLY A 157 36.84 -16.57 -16.52
CA GLY A 157 37.64 -17.79 -16.51
C GLY A 157 37.18 -18.81 -15.48
N SER A 158 38.13 -19.41 -14.74
CA SER A 158 37.89 -20.64 -13.97
C SER A 158 38.02 -20.50 -12.45
N SER A 159 38.07 -19.28 -11.89
CA SER A 159 38.02 -19.13 -10.43
C SER A 159 36.64 -19.52 -9.89
N GLY A 160 35.58 -19.22 -10.66
CA GLY A 160 34.20 -19.52 -10.28
C GLY A 160 33.69 -18.66 -9.12
N ASN A 161 34.39 -17.57 -8.78
CA ASN A 161 33.97 -16.65 -7.74
C ASN A 161 32.73 -15.86 -8.20
N SER A 162 31.84 -15.62 -7.25
CA SER A 162 30.84 -14.57 -7.32
C SER A 162 31.18 -13.44 -6.35
N HIS A 163 30.71 -12.25 -6.69
CA HIS A 163 30.93 -11.01 -5.97
C HIS A 163 29.56 -10.37 -5.75
N THR A 164 29.10 -10.23 -4.52
CA THR A 164 27.95 -9.38 -4.19
C THR A 164 28.45 -7.98 -3.90
N VAL A 165 28.13 -7.03 -4.77
CA VAL A 165 28.61 -5.66 -4.72
C VAL A 165 27.52 -4.76 -4.15
N VAL A 166 27.90 -3.85 -3.24
CA VAL A 166 27.05 -2.75 -2.79
C VAL A 166 27.72 -1.44 -3.19
N SER A 167 26.95 -0.58 -3.84
CA SER A 167 27.36 0.74 -4.31
C SER A 167 26.53 1.83 -3.65
N HIS A 168 27.14 2.99 -3.43
CA HIS A 168 26.55 4.11 -2.71
C HIS A 168 26.67 5.42 -3.51
N SER A 169 25.58 6.17 -3.60
CA SER A 169 25.45 7.51 -4.19
C SER A 169 25.07 8.51 -3.09
N THR A 170 25.67 9.70 -3.11
CA THR A 170 25.26 10.85 -2.26
C THR A 170 24.83 12.09 -3.07
N ASP A 171 24.80 11.98 -4.41
CA ASP A 171 24.58 13.11 -5.33
C ASP A 171 23.23 13.03 -6.08
N GLY A 172 22.30 12.19 -5.61
CA GLY A 172 21.02 11.96 -6.26
C GLY A 172 21.08 10.94 -7.40
N GLY A 173 21.95 9.95 -7.30
CA GLY A 173 22.08 8.86 -8.27
C GLY A 173 22.78 9.27 -9.57
N ILE A 174 23.55 10.36 -9.55
CA ILE A 174 24.34 10.83 -10.70
C ILE A 174 25.65 10.05 -10.79
N SER A 175 26.26 9.71 -9.65
CA SER A 175 27.44 8.85 -9.55
C SER A 175 27.38 7.93 -8.34
N PHE A 176 27.96 6.74 -8.49
CA PHE A 176 28.03 5.73 -7.44
C PHE A 176 29.49 5.33 -7.21
N SER A 177 29.84 5.08 -5.96
CA SER A 177 31.13 4.53 -5.54
C SER A 177 30.93 3.17 -4.87
N LEU A 178 31.90 2.26 -5.06
CA LEU A 178 31.94 0.99 -4.34
C LEU A 178 31.89 1.25 -2.83
N PHE A 179 30.93 0.62 -2.14
CA PHE A 179 30.70 0.80 -0.71
C PHE A 179 31.08 -0.46 0.07
N PHE A 180 30.73 -1.64 -0.45
CA PHE A 180 31.08 -2.94 0.11
C PHE A 180 31.12 -4.00 -1.01
N GLU A 181 31.88 -5.08 -0.80
CA GLU A 181 31.99 -6.21 -1.71
C GLU A 181 32.22 -7.49 -0.90
N GLU A 182 31.36 -8.50 -1.09
CA GLU A 182 31.57 -9.85 -0.55
C GLU A 182 31.96 -10.79 -1.70
N VAL A 183 33.08 -11.51 -1.56
CA VAL A 183 33.58 -12.42 -2.61
C VAL A 183 33.55 -13.86 -2.09
N LYS A 184 32.78 -14.72 -2.76
CA LYS A 184 32.62 -16.13 -2.41
C LYS A 184 33.06 -17.04 -3.56
N ALA A 185 33.72 -18.14 -3.24
CA ALA A 185 34.10 -19.19 -4.20
C ALA A 185 32.92 -20.13 -4.56
N VAL A 186 31.76 -19.51 -4.85
CA VAL A 186 30.45 -20.14 -5.07
C VAL A 186 29.71 -19.34 -6.15
N SER A 187 28.61 -19.87 -6.67
CA SER A 187 27.65 -19.07 -7.44
C SER A 187 26.69 -18.37 -6.47
N GLN A 188 26.78 -17.05 -6.37
CA GLN A 188 25.78 -16.26 -5.65
C GLN A 188 24.57 -15.97 -6.54
N ASP A 189 23.40 -15.79 -5.92
CA ASP A 189 22.08 -15.55 -6.53
C ASP A 189 21.27 -14.69 -5.54
N ARG A 190 20.37 -13.83 -6.03
CA ARG A 190 19.38 -13.09 -5.22
C ARG A 190 19.92 -12.30 -4.04
N GLU A 191 20.76 -11.30 -4.30
CA GLU A 191 21.01 -10.29 -3.28
C GLU A 191 19.85 -9.30 -3.18
N MET A 192 19.55 -8.86 -1.96
CA MET A 192 18.62 -7.75 -1.71
C MET A 192 19.11 -6.95 -0.51
N SER A 193 18.72 -5.67 -0.44
CA SER A 193 19.10 -4.84 0.70
C SER A 193 18.02 -3.86 1.17
N ASP A 194 18.11 -3.50 2.44
CA ASP A 194 17.44 -2.34 3.02
C ASP A 194 18.40 -1.70 4.03
N VAL A 195 18.15 -0.45 4.41
CA VAL A 195 18.99 0.31 5.35
C VAL A 195 18.20 0.62 6.62
N ASP A 196 18.86 0.51 7.77
CA ASP A 196 18.25 0.92 9.04
C ASP A 196 17.91 2.41 9.00
N ARG A 197 16.65 2.72 9.35
CA ARG A 197 16.07 4.04 9.12
C ARG A 197 16.23 4.86 10.39
N THR A 198 16.69 6.11 10.23
CA THR A 198 16.62 7.09 11.32
C THR A 198 15.16 7.26 11.78
N SER A 199 14.96 7.66 13.04
CA SER A 199 13.62 8.02 13.56
C SER A 199 12.87 9.02 12.67
N ALA A 200 13.58 9.98 12.06
CA ALA A 200 13.03 10.96 11.13
C ALA A 200 12.57 10.37 9.77
N ARG A 201 13.02 9.17 9.41
CA ARG A 201 12.60 8.40 8.22
C ARG A 201 11.72 7.20 8.59
N GLY A 202 11.05 7.25 9.74
CA GLY A 202 10.09 6.26 10.20
C GLY A 202 10.67 5.05 10.92
N GLY A 203 12.00 4.94 11.05
CA GLY A 203 12.65 3.90 11.82
C GLY A 203 12.60 4.12 13.34
N GLY A 204 13.45 3.41 14.08
CA GLY A 204 13.34 3.31 15.52
C GLY A 204 13.74 4.54 16.33
N ALA A 205 13.38 4.53 17.61
CA ALA A 205 13.97 5.44 18.59
C ALA A 205 15.35 4.91 18.99
N GLY A 206 16.39 5.62 18.56
CA GLY A 206 17.78 5.22 18.69
C GLY A 206 18.61 5.95 17.63
N THR A 207 19.91 5.64 17.61
CA THR A 207 20.86 6.06 16.55
C THR A 207 22.01 5.06 16.43
N THR A 208 21.86 3.84 16.96
CA THR A 208 22.97 2.87 17.09
C THR A 208 23.18 2.10 15.79
N HIS A 209 22.07 1.85 15.08
CA HIS A 209 22.06 1.10 13.84
C HIS A 209 21.65 1.95 12.63
N ASP A 210 21.08 3.15 12.82
CA ASP A 210 20.84 4.15 11.77
C ASP A 210 21.90 4.15 10.66
N GLY A 211 21.48 3.89 9.41
CA GLY A 211 22.35 3.88 8.24
C GLY A 211 23.16 2.59 8.02
N LYS A 212 23.04 1.57 8.88
CA LYS A 212 23.57 0.23 8.59
C LYS A 212 22.79 -0.40 7.44
N VAL A 213 23.51 -1.00 6.48
CA VAL A 213 22.89 -1.74 5.38
C VAL A 213 22.75 -3.21 5.77
N TYR A 214 21.56 -3.76 5.55
CA TYR A 214 21.21 -5.16 5.71
C TYR A 214 21.20 -5.80 4.32
N LEU A 215 22.27 -6.50 3.96
CA LEU A 215 22.45 -7.18 2.69
C LEU A 215 22.16 -8.68 2.86
N THR A 216 21.25 -9.24 2.09
CA THR A 216 21.06 -10.70 1.98
C THR A 216 21.65 -11.20 0.66
N TYR A 217 21.96 -12.50 0.59
CA TYR A 217 22.26 -13.25 -0.64
C TYR A 217 22.16 -14.77 -0.37
N ASP A 218 21.99 -15.55 -1.44
CA ASP A 218 22.10 -17.01 -1.43
C ASP A 218 23.45 -17.48 -2.02
N ASP A 219 24.02 -18.52 -1.41
CA ASP A 219 25.17 -19.25 -1.97
C ASP A 219 24.71 -20.59 -2.58
N PHE A 220 25.14 -20.86 -3.82
CA PHE A 220 25.04 -22.14 -4.50
C PHE A 220 26.43 -22.67 -4.88
N GLY A 221 26.71 -23.96 -4.67
CA GLY A 221 28.02 -24.56 -4.95
C GLY A 221 28.48 -24.27 -6.38
N ALA A 222 29.79 -24.05 -6.56
CA ALA A 222 30.40 -23.53 -7.80
C ALA A 222 29.76 -24.07 -9.09
N GLY A 223 29.25 -23.18 -9.94
CA GLY A 223 28.49 -23.54 -11.15
C GLY A 223 27.03 -23.94 -10.88
N HIS A 224 26.41 -23.37 -9.83
CA HIS A 224 25.07 -23.70 -9.34
C HIS A 224 24.81 -25.20 -9.08
N THR A 225 25.80 -25.93 -8.58
CA THR A 225 25.73 -27.39 -8.33
C THR A 225 24.77 -27.80 -7.20
N GLY A 226 24.29 -26.84 -6.41
CA GLY A 226 23.27 -27.04 -5.39
C GLY A 226 23.30 -25.94 -4.33
N TYR A 227 22.18 -25.71 -3.64
CA TYR A 227 22.07 -24.71 -2.58
C TYR A 227 23.00 -25.03 -1.40
N VAL A 228 23.69 -24.01 -0.87
CA VAL A 228 24.62 -24.11 0.27
C VAL A 228 24.01 -23.47 1.51
N GLY A 229 23.53 -22.22 1.37
CA GLY A 229 22.93 -21.45 2.45
C GLY A 229 22.45 -20.06 1.99
N SER A 230 21.77 -19.38 2.89
CA SER A 230 21.42 -17.97 2.76
C SER A 230 22.06 -17.19 3.90
N PHE A 231 22.39 -15.93 3.63
CA PHE A 231 23.14 -15.10 4.54
C PHE A 231 22.48 -13.74 4.74
N LEU A 232 22.73 -13.13 5.89
CA LEU A 232 22.52 -11.71 6.16
C LEU A 232 23.86 -11.11 6.58
N GLN A 233 24.43 -10.29 5.70
CA GLN A 233 25.60 -9.46 5.95
C GLN A 233 25.14 -8.07 6.43
N VAL A 234 25.62 -7.67 7.60
CA VAL A 234 25.38 -6.33 8.17
C VAL A 234 26.59 -5.46 7.90
N ILE A 235 26.39 -4.29 7.29
CA ILE A 235 27.44 -3.37 6.88
C ILE A 235 27.26 -2.05 7.64
N ASP A 236 28.34 -1.45 8.13
CA ASP A 236 28.28 -0.14 8.79
C ASP A 236 28.22 1.04 7.81
N THR A 237 28.00 2.25 8.34
CA THR A 237 27.86 3.49 7.57
C THR A 237 29.14 3.91 6.84
N ALA A 238 30.26 3.23 7.08
CA ALA A 238 31.53 3.44 6.39
C ALA A 238 31.90 2.29 5.44
N GLY A 239 30.98 1.34 5.20
CA GLY A 239 31.17 0.22 4.27
C GLY A 239 31.87 -1.01 4.88
N ASN A 240 32.07 -1.05 6.20
CA ASN A 240 32.77 -2.19 6.83
C ASN A 240 31.80 -3.30 7.23
N PRO A 241 32.17 -4.59 7.07
CA PRO A 241 31.37 -5.70 7.57
C PRO A 241 31.33 -5.71 9.10
N VAL A 242 30.14 -5.86 9.67
CA VAL A 242 29.89 -5.93 11.12
C VAL A 242 29.70 -7.38 11.57
N ILE A 243 28.79 -8.10 10.92
CA ILE A 243 28.50 -9.51 11.17
C ILE A 243 27.89 -10.15 9.92
N GLU A 244 28.32 -11.37 9.63
CA GLU A 244 27.65 -12.27 8.69
C GLU A 244 26.86 -13.31 9.50
N LEU A 245 25.57 -13.47 9.18
CA LEU A 245 24.72 -14.51 9.76
C LEU A 245 24.32 -15.49 8.68
N GLN A 246 24.70 -16.77 8.79
CA GLN A 246 24.04 -17.81 8.03
C GLN A 246 22.62 -18.01 8.59
N THR A 247 21.61 -17.60 7.82
CA THR A 247 20.20 -17.60 8.21
C THR A 247 19.55 -18.96 7.92
N SER A 248 20.01 -19.64 6.87
CA SER A 248 19.52 -20.91 6.34
C SER A 248 20.66 -21.75 5.77
N GLY A 249 20.54 -23.08 5.78
CA GLY A 249 21.59 -23.97 5.27
C GLY A 249 21.17 -25.42 5.07
N THR A 250 22.05 -26.23 4.51
CA THR A 250 21.82 -27.67 4.29
C THR A 250 22.13 -28.56 5.51
N GLY A 251 22.49 -27.97 6.65
CA GLY A 251 22.98 -28.70 7.84
C GLY A 251 22.54 -28.05 9.16
N SER A 252 23.48 -27.39 9.84
CA SER A 252 23.20 -26.59 11.04
C SER A 252 23.73 -25.17 10.80
N PRO A 253 22.87 -24.14 10.64
CA PRO A 253 21.42 -24.18 10.76
C PRO A 253 20.73 -25.02 9.66
N PRO A 254 19.53 -25.57 9.94
CA PRO A 254 18.74 -26.28 8.94
C PRO A 254 18.20 -25.32 7.87
N PHE A 255 17.55 -25.89 6.86
CA PHE A 255 16.90 -25.11 5.82
C PHE A 255 15.72 -24.31 6.40
N ARG A 256 15.70 -23.02 6.10
CA ARG A 256 14.81 -22.00 6.68
C ARG A 256 14.25 -21.05 5.61
N GLY A 257 14.23 -21.50 4.35
CA GLY A 257 13.97 -20.64 3.19
C GLY A 257 15.27 -20.18 2.50
N SER A 258 15.11 -19.66 1.30
CA SER A 258 16.14 -19.05 0.43
C SER A 258 15.59 -17.76 -0.19
N GLN A 259 16.38 -17.04 -0.99
CA GLN A 259 16.00 -15.83 -1.75
C GLN A 259 15.36 -14.78 -0.83
N MET A 260 16.15 -14.30 0.14
CA MET A 260 15.65 -13.52 1.26
C MET A 260 15.53 -12.03 0.97
N GLN A 261 14.38 -11.42 1.23
CA GLN A 261 14.21 -9.98 1.25
C GLN A 261 14.36 -9.42 2.68
N PRO A 262 15.30 -8.50 2.95
CA PRO A 262 15.39 -7.77 4.20
C PRO A 262 14.46 -6.55 4.18
N VAL A 263 13.80 -6.28 5.31
CA VAL A 263 12.97 -5.08 5.53
C VAL A 263 13.31 -4.50 6.90
N ALA A 264 13.97 -3.33 6.89
CA ALA A 264 14.37 -2.64 8.12
C ALA A 264 13.13 -2.22 8.92
N GLY A 265 13.11 -2.60 10.20
CA GLY A 265 11.97 -2.42 11.09
C GLY A 265 11.75 -0.98 11.54
N VAL A 266 10.72 -0.81 12.38
CA VAL A 266 10.36 0.48 13.00
C VAL A 266 10.99 0.67 14.39
N THR A 267 12.02 -0.13 14.70
CA THR A 267 12.78 -0.23 15.96
C THR A 267 14.27 -0.34 15.60
N ASP A 268 15.14 0.45 16.25
CA ASP A 268 16.58 0.59 15.94
C ASP A 268 17.25 -0.79 15.98
N GLY A 269 17.93 -1.20 14.91
CA GLY A 269 18.61 -2.49 14.83
C GLY A 269 17.70 -3.71 14.59
N THR A 270 16.42 -3.52 14.29
CA THR A 270 15.50 -4.64 13.97
C THR A 270 15.35 -4.78 12.46
N VAL A 271 15.50 -6.00 11.92
CA VAL A 271 15.22 -6.29 10.51
C VAL A 271 14.38 -7.56 10.40
N TYR A 272 13.32 -7.47 9.59
CA TYR A 272 12.49 -8.62 9.21
C TYR A 272 13.06 -9.23 7.94
N LEU A 273 13.20 -10.55 7.91
CA LEU A 273 13.57 -11.27 6.69
C LEU A 273 12.35 -12.07 6.23
N GLN A 274 11.92 -11.84 5.00
CA GLN A 274 11.05 -12.78 4.28
C GLN A 274 11.94 -13.71 3.48
N ALA A 275 11.79 -15.01 3.68
CA ALA A 275 12.46 -16.06 2.91
C ALA A 275 11.41 -16.91 2.18
N ALA A 276 11.82 -17.62 1.13
CA ALA A 276 10.91 -18.38 0.29
C ALA A 276 11.35 -19.83 0.11
N ALA A 277 10.37 -20.72 -0.09
CA ALA A 277 10.57 -22.16 -0.20
C ALA A 277 9.45 -22.83 -1.01
N LEU A 278 9.66 -24.10 -1.35
CA LEU A 278 8.67 -24.93 -2.04
C LEU A 278 8.46 -26.28 -1.33
N SER A 279 7.28 -26.87 -1.54
CA SER A 279 7.00 -28.25 -1.11
C SER A 279 7.55 -29.27 -2.11
N LEU A 280 8.11 -30.35 -1.57
CA LEU A 280 8.57 -31.52 -2.31
C LEU A 280 7.45 -32.53 -2.62
N SER A 281 6.23 -32.32 -2.10
CA SER A 281 5.05 -33.12 -2.44
C SER A 281 4.75 -33.05 -3.95
N PRO A 282 4.61 -34.18 -4.67
CA PRO A 282 4.28 -34.16 -6.10
C PRO A 282 2.87 -33.57 -6.37
N PRO A 283 2.70 -32.67 -7.36
CA PRO A 283 3.73 -32.15 -8.26
C PRO A 283 4.65 -31.15 -7.55
N VAL A 284 5.97 -31.33 -7.69
CA VAL A 284 6.97 -30.56 -6.93
C VAL A 284 6.76 -29.05 -7.18
N GLY A 285 6.76 -28.28 -6.10
CA GLY A 285 6.50 -26.84 -6.16
C GLY A 285 5.03 -26.43 -6.37
N SER A 286 4.07 -27.36 -6.38
CA SER A 286 2.64 -27.03 -6.36
C SER A 286 2.23 -26.20 -5.13
N THR A 287 2.96 -26.31 -4.02
CA THR A 287 2.83 -25.47 -2.83
C THR A 287 4.03 -24.54 -2.70
N ARG A 288 3.77 -23.26 -2.52
CA ARG A 288 4.74 -22.21 -2.16
C ARG A 288 4.65 -21.88 -0.69
N ILE A 289 5.79 -21.55 -0.09
CA ILE A 289 5.91 -21.22 1.32
C ILE A 289 6.76 -19.96 1.47
N ALA A 290 6.29 -19.00 2.26
CA ALA A 290 7.09 -17.91 2.80
C ALA A 290 7.38 -18.18 4.27
N GLU A 291 8.65 -18.08 4.67
CA GLU A 291 9.13 -18.15 6.05
C GLU A 291 9.50 -16.73 6.50
N PHE A 292 9.22 -16.38 7.75
CA PHE A 292 9.52 -15.06 8.30
C PHE A 292 10.50 -15.16 9.48
N HIS A 293 11.49 -14.27 9.52
CA HIS A 293 12.49 -14.20 10.58
C HIS A 293 12.56 -12.78 11.14
N VAL A 294 12.91 -12.66 12.42
CA VAL A 294 13.11 -11.40 13.13
C VAL A 294 14.54 -11.37 13.66
N ILE A 295 15.36 -10.50 13.10
CA ILE A 295 16.74 -10.27 13.52
C ILE A 295 16.78 -8.98 14.35
N THR A 296 17.55 -8.98 15.44
CA THR A 296 17.61 -7.84 16.38
C THR A 296 19.04 -7.38 16.64
N ASN A 297 19.19 -6.15 17.13
CA ASN A 297 20.47 -5.49 17.43
C ASN A 297 21.46 -5.55 16.25
N ALA A 298 20.97 -5.34 15.03
CA ALA A 298 21.70 -5.47 13.76
C ALA A 298 22.50 -6.78 13.67
N GLY A 299 21.83 -7.90 13.94
CA GLY A 299 22.39 -9.25 13.84
C GLY A 299 22.95 -9.82 15.14
N ALA A 300 23.29 -8.99 16.13
CA ALA A 300 23.82 -9.46 17.41
C ALA A 300 22.80 -10.28 18.24
N GLY A 301 21.51 -10.14 17.97
CA GLY A 301 20.43 -10.93 18.56
C GLY A 301 19.99 -10.49 19.95
N PRO A 302 19.04 -11.22 20.57
CA PRO A 302 18.53 -12.54 20.18
C PRO A 302 17.74 -12.52 18.86
N ASN A 303 18.10 -13.41 17.95
CA ASN A 303 17.47 -13.56 16.64
C ASN A 303 16.44 -14.69 16.67
N THR A 304 15.25 -14.45 16.13
CA THR A 304 14.17 -15.45 16.03
C THR A 304 13.99 -15.86 14.58
N PHE A 305 14.29 -17.13 14.27
CA PHE A 305 14.15 -17.69 12.93
C PHE A 305 12.88 -18.54 12.86
N MET A 306 12.15 -18.49 11.73
CA MET A 306 10.86 -19.17 11.56
C MET A 306 9.84 -18.71 12.60
N GLN A 307 9.72 -17.38 12.74
CA GLN A 307 8.74 -16.68 13.58
C GLN A 307 7.31 -17.09 13.19
N SER A 308 7.05 -17.18 11.89
CA SER A 308 5.83 -17.73 11.30
C SER A 308 6.11 -18.15 9.85
N SER A 309 5.15 -18.84 9.23
CA SER A 309 5.15 -19.11 7.81
C SER A 309 3.75 -19.04 7.19
N LEU A 310 3.71 -18.82 5.89
CA LEU A 310 2.52 -18.82 5.05
C LEU A 310 2.70 -19.84 3.94
N SER A 311 1.66 -20.61 3.63
CA SER A 311 1.68 -21.65 2.60
C SER A 311 0.46 -21.56 1.68
N TRP A 312 0.65 -21.72 0.37
CA TRP A 312 -0.41 -21.58 -0.63
C TRP A 312 -0.12 -22.34 -1.94
N ALA A 313 -1.15 -22.56 -2.76
CA ALA A 313 -1.01 -23.19 -4.07
C ALA A 313 -0.36 -22.24 -5.09
N ALA A 314 0.66 -22.72 -5.81
CA ALA A 314 1.41 -21.96 -6.80
C ALA A 314 0.53 -21.44 -7.95
N ALA A 315 0.70 -20.17 -8.32
CA ALA A 315 -0.01 -19.54 -9.43
C ALA A 315 0.42 -20.11 -10.80
N GLY A 316 -0.52 -20.14 -11.74
CA GLY A 316 -0.32 -20.69 -13.09
C GLY A 316 -0.38 -22.22 -13.12
N GLN A 317 0.40 -22.82 -14.02
CA GLN A 317 0.53 -24.27 -14.22
C GLN A 317 2.00 -24.69 -14.16
N GLN A 318 2.26 -25.96 -13.82
CA GLN A 318 3.63 -26.51 -13.77
C GLN A 318 4.33 -26.42 -15.14
N LEU A 319 5.58 -25.94 -15.13
CA LEU A 319 6.41 -25.79 -16.32
C LEU A 319 7.25 -27.05 -16.54
N GLY A 320 6.74 -27.96 -17.37
CA GLY A 320 7.39 -29.24 -17.68
C GLY A 320 7.51 -30.13 -16.44
N ALA A 321 8.65 -30.80 -16.28
CA ALA A 321 8.94 -31.64 -15.12
C ALA A 321 9.67 -30.89 -13.97
N THR A 322 9.64 -29.55 -13.98
CA THR A 322 10.38 -28.71 -13.02
C THR A 322 9.54 -28.35 -11.80
N ALA A 323 10.16 -27.69 -10.81
CA ALA A 323 9.44 -27.10 -9.66
C ALA A 323 8.86 -25.69 -9.95
N TYR A 324 8.96 -25.21 -11.20
CA TYR A 324 8.50 -23.89 -11.64
C TYR A 324 7.07 -23.93 -12.14
N TRP A 325 6.37 -22.81 -11.95
CA TRP A 325 4.96 -22.62 -12.27
C TRP A 325 4.77 -21.28 -12.99
N GLY A 326 3.76 -21.18 -13.86
CA GLY A 326 3.72 -20.10 -14.84
C GLY A 326 2.51 -19.98 -15.77
N LEU A 327 2.52 -18.94 -16.61
CA LEU A 327 1.47 -18.59 -17.59
C LEU A 327 2.07 -18.40 -18.98
N ASN A 328 1.37 -18.77 -20.06
CA ASN A 328 1.91 -18.67 -21.44
C ASN A 328 3.35 -19.25 -21.59
N GLY A 329 3.63 -20.28 -20.78
CA GLY A 329 4.93 -20.90 -20.54
C GLY A 329 5.84 -20.23 -19.51
N PHE A 330 5.71 -18.94 -19.18
CA PHE A 330 6.68 -18.17 -18.40
C PHE A 330 6.57 -18.34 -16.88
N ARG A 331 7.73 -18.43 -16.22
CA ARG A 331 7.84 -18.46 -14.75
C ARG A 331 7.27 -17.17 -14.18
N ILE A 332 6.27 -17.29 -13.31
CA ILE A 332 5.85 -16.20 -12.42
C ILE A 332 6.77 -16.20 -11.19
N ASP A 333 6.95 -15.06 -10.54
CA ASP A 333 7.61 -14.95 -9.24
C ASP A 333 6.93 -15.82 -8.17
N ASN A 334 7.74 -16.46 -7.33
CA ASN A 334 7.28 -17.41 -6.32
C ASN A 334 7.61 -16.94 -4.89
N HIS A 335 8.14 -15.72 -4.75
CA HIS A 335 8.65 -15.16 -3.49
C HIS A 335 7.62 -14.26 -2.81
N GLY A 336 6.90 -13.45 -3.60
CA GLY A 336 6.18 -12.31 -3.06
C GLY A 336 7.12 -11.18 -2.62
N TYR A 337 6.57 -10.16 -1.97
CA TYR A 337 7.34 -9.02 -1.45
C TYR A 337 6.81 -8.59 -0.09
N LEU A 338 7.72 -8.25 0.81
CA LEU A 338 7.44 -7.69 2.13
C LEU A 338 7.61 -6.17 2.11
N ALA A 339 6.65 -5.45 2.71
CA ALA A 339 6.75 -4.04 3.05
C ALA A 339 6.31 -3.82 4.51
N ILE A 340 6.59 -2.64 5.05
CA ILE A 340 6.26 -2.25 6.43
C ILE A 340 5.72 -0.83 6.47
N ASP A 341 4.69 -0.58 7.29
CA ASP A 341 4.20 0.78 7.54
C ASP A 341 5.23 1.56 8.37
N ARG A 342 5.86 2.57 7.76
CA ARG A 342 6.81 3.48 8.41
C ARG A 342 6.22 4.86 8.73
N SER A 343 4.93 5.07 8.46
CA SER A 343 4.23 6.32 8.74
C SER A 343 4.13 6.60 10.25
N SER A 344 3.69 7.81 10.61
CA SER A 344 3.27 8.12 11.99
C SER A 344 1.82 7.67 12.29
N GLY A 345 1.19 6.90 11.40
CA GLY A 345 -0.21 6.49 11.50
C GLY A 345 -0.45 5.35 12.50
N PRO A 346 -1.73 4.99 12.74
CA PRO A 346 -2.11 3.96 13.72
C PRO A 346 -1.66 2.54 13.33
N ARG A 347 -1.23 2.34 12.08
CA ARG A 347 -0.75 1.05 11.55
C ARG A 347 0.79 0.92 11.56
N ARG A 348 1.54 1.94 12.02
CA ARG A 348 3.01 1.94 12.06
C ARG A 348 3.58 0.62 12.61
N GLY A 349 4.46 -0.01 11.85
CA GLY A 349 5.07 -1.31 12.17
C GLY A 349 4.27 -2.53 11.69
N SER A 350 3.09 -2.35 11.09
CA SER A 350 2.39 -3.44 10.41
C SER A 350 3.18 -3.89 9.19
N LEU A 351 3.25 -5.21 9.01
CA LEU A 351 3.92 -5.87 7.90
C LEU A 351 2.90 -6.31 6.85
N TYR A 352 3.26 -6.14 5.59
CA TYR A 352 2.43 -6.41 4.44
C TYR A 352 3.20 -7.31 3.48
N PHE A 353 2.72 -8.53 3.28
CA PHE A 353 3.31 -9.49 2.36
C PHE A 353 2.37 -9.72 1.19
N ILE A 354 2.79 -9.36 -0.02
CA ILE A 354 2.02 -9.57 -1.26
C ILE A 354 2.51 -10.83 -1.98
N SER A 355 1.60 -11.60 -2.58
CA SER A 355 1.93 -12.93 -3.14
C SER A 355 0.95 -13.38 -4.23
N ASN A 356 1.44 -14.10 -5.24
CA ASN A 356 0.58 -14.74 -6.25
C ASN A 356 0.13 -16.11 -5.75
N ARG A 357 -1.18 -16.38 -5.81
CA ARG A 357 -1.74 -17.67 -5.38
C ARG A 357 -2.72 -18.18 -6.42
N ASN A 358 -2.86 -19.48 -6.54
CA ASN A 358 -3.91 -20.10 -7.33
C ASN A 358 -5.17 -20.27 -6.46
N PRO A 359 -6.28 -19.55 -6.73
CA PRO A 359 -7.52 -19.69 -5.99
C PRO A 359 -8.33 -20.93 -6.38
N ASN A 360 -8.07 -21.51 -7.57
CA ASN A 360 -8.78 -22.67 -8.12
C ASN A 360 -7.85 -23.86 -8.46
N PRO A 361 -7.01 -24.35 -7.53
CA PRO A 361 -5.95 -25.33 -7.83
C PRO A 361 -6.47 -26.70 -8.27
N ALA A 362 -7.77 -26.98 -8.07
CA ALA A 362 -8.43 -28.20 -8.52
C ALA A 362 -9.09 -28.08 -9.91
N ASN A 363 -9.08 -26.90 -10.56
CA ASN A 363 -9.80 -26.67 -11.81
C ASN A 363 -9.06 -25.70 -12.75
N THR A 364 -8.25 -26.26 -13.65
CA THR A 364 -7.43 -25.54 -14.64
C THR A 364 -8.21 -24.75 -15.70
N ALA A 365 -9.55 -24.80 -15.68
CA ALA A 365 -10.43 -24.01 -16.58
C ALA A 365 -11.00 -22.75 -15.91
N LEU A 366 -10.64 -22.47 -14.66
CA LEU A 366 -10.89 -21.19 -13.97
C LEU A 366 -9.58 -20.40 -13.87
N ASP A 367 -9.62 -19.15 -13.40
CA ASP A 367 -8.37 -18.42 -13.17
C ASP A 367 -7.43 -19.24 -12.28
N GLN A 368 -6.13 -19.11 -12.51
CA GLN A 368 -5.09 -19.85 -11.79
C GLN A 368 -4.11 -18.90 -11.08
N GLY A 369 -4.50 -17.65 -10.84
CA GLY A 369 -3.59 -16.63 -10.38
C GLY A 369 -4.33 -15.38 -9.93
N ASP A 370 -4.33 -15.17 -8.62
CA ASP A 370 -4.82 -13.99 -7.95
C ASP A 370 -3.69 -13.41 -7.09
N VAL A 371 -3.67 -12.09 -6.95
CA VAL A 371 -2.76 -11.42 -6.02
C VAL A 371 -3.43 -11.32 -4.65
N TYR A 372 -2.71 -11.79 -3.63
CA TYR A 372 -3.15 -11.80 -2.24
C TYR A 372 -2.25 -10.95 -1.38
N LEU A 373 -2.87 -10.15 -0.52
CA LEU A 373 -2.23 -9.47 0.59
C LEU A 373 -2.38 -10.30 1.87
N SER A 374 -1.26 -10.51 2.56
CA SER A 374 -1.20 -10.97 3.94
C SER A 374 -0.73 -9.82 4.84
N VAL A 375 -1.43 -9.57 5.95
CA VAL A 375 -1.17 -8.48 6.90
C VAL A 375 -0.84 -9.04 8.28
N SER A 376 0.26 -8.60 8.88
CA SER A 376 0.63 -8.87 10.28
C SER A 376 0.72 -7.54 11.04
N THR A 377 0.07 -7.48 12.20
CA THR A 377 0.11 -6.33 13.13
C THR A 377 0.90 -6.63 14.41
N ASP A 378 1.61 -7.75 14.44
CA ASP A 378 2.20 -8.35 15.63
C ASP A 378 3.66 -8.81 15.43
N GLY A 379 4.39 -8.19 14.49
CA GLY A 379 5.79 -8.48 14.24
C GLY A 379 6.02 -9.85 13.58
N ALA A 380 5.22 -10.15 12.56
CA ALA A 380 5.22 -11.40 11.80
C ALA A 380 4.93 -12.66 12.65
N MET A 381 4.15 -12.56 13.73
CA MET A 381 3.69 -13.75 14.47
C MET A 381 2.44 -14.36 13.84
N THR A 382 1.45 -13.53 13.48
CA THR A 382 0.22 -13.97 12.82
C THR A 382 -0.11 -13.12 11.58
N TRP A 383 -0.88 -13.70 10.67
CA TRP A 383 -1.19 -13.10 9.37
C TRP A 383 -2.68 -13.26 9.03
N THR A 384 -3.36 -12.16 8.70
CA THR A 384 -4.67 -12.16 8.04
C THR A 384 -4.46 -12.07 6.54
N THR A 385 -5.16 -12.87 5.73
CA THR A 385 -4.96 -12.91 4.27
C THR A 385 -6.24 -12.66 3.50
N ALA A 386 -6.20 -11.80 2.48
CA ALA A 386 -7.29 -11.53 1.54
C ALA A 386 -6.77 -11.37 0.11
N ALA A 387 -7.61 -11.64 -0.89
CA ALA A 387 -7.32 -11.29 -2.28
C ALA A 387 -7.51 -9.77 -2.49
N ILE A 388 -6.71 -9.17 -3.37
CA ILE A 388 -7.01 -7.83 -3.89
C ILE A 388 -8.13 -7.92 -4.96
N PRO A 389 -8.68 -6.82 -5.48
CA PRO A 389 -9.77 -6.89 -6.47
C PRO A 389 -9.35 -7.54 -7.79
N THR A 390 -9.91 -8.72 -8.09
CA THR A 390 -9.75 -9.40 -9.37
C THR A 390 -10.93 -9.16 -10.31
N ALA A 391 -10.65 -8.82 -11.56
CA ALA A 391 -11.63 -8.81 -12.63
C ALA A 391 -11.99 -10.24 -13.07
N THR A 392 -13.29 -10.56 -13.14
CA THR A 392 -13.78 -11.93 -13.39
C THR A 392 -13.14 -12.59 -14.62
N GLY A 393 -12.47 -13.72 -14.42
CA GLY A 393 -11.87 -14.52 -15.50
C GLY A 393 -10.51 -14.01 -16.00
N LYS A 394 -9.91 -13.05 -15.30
CA LYS A 394 -8.51 -12.65 -15.49
C LYS A 394 -7.61 -13.40 -14.50
N SER A 395 -6.32 -13.48 -14.78
CA SER A 395 -5.29 -13.93 -13.84
C SER A 395 -4.25 -12.84 -13.63
N GLN A 396 -3.94 -12.58 -12.36
CA GLN A 396 -3.01 -11.59 -11.85
C GLN A 396 -1.71 -12.26 -11.38
N TYR A 397 -0.59 -11.59 -11.60
CA TYR A 397 0.75 -12.10 -11.30
C TYR A 397 1.80 -10.97 -11.31
N PHE A 398 3.07 -11.23 -10.92
CA PHE A 398 4.13 -10.22 -10.77
C PHE A 398 3.66 -9.00 -9.97
N PRO A 399 3.33 -9.20 -8.68
CA PRO A 399 2.80 -8.16 -7.83
C PRO A 399 3.95 -7.24 -7.39
N MET A 400 3.62 -5.99 -7.14
CA MET A 400 4.55 -4.97 -6.70
C MET A 400 3.88 -4.23 -5.55
N LEU A 401 4.60 -4.00 -4.45
CA LEU A 401 4.06 -3.40 -3.24
C LEU A 401 5.00 -2.29 -2.74
N ASP A 402 4.40 -1.19 -2.30
CA ASP A 402 5.04 -0.19 -1.45
C ASP A 402 4.02 0.40 -0.46
N VAL A 403 4.52 1.00 0.62
CA VAL A 403 3.72 1.73 1.61
C VAL A 403 4.29 3.12 1.77
N ASP A 404 3.48 4.13 1.45
CA ASP A 404 3.94 5.52 1.45
C ASP A 404 4.09 6.11 2.87
N GLY A 405 4.62 7.34 2.95
CA GLY A 405 4.79 8.05 4.22
C GLY A 405 3.51 8.35 4.98
N GLN A 406 2.34 8.14 4.38
CA GLN A 406 1.00 8.32 4.98
C GLN A 406 0.40 6.99 5.45
N GLY A 407 1.07 5.86 5.19
CA GLY A 407 0.59 4.52 5.49
C GLY A 407 -0.45 4.03 4.48
N ALA A 408 -0.50 4.63 3.29
CA ALA A 408 -1.30 4.13 2.17
C ALA A 408 -0.52 3.04 1.42
N MET A 409 -1.23 1.97 1.05
CA MET A 409 -0.68 0.83 0.35
C MET A 409 -0.86 0.98 -1.15
N HIS A 410 0.20 0.79 -1.90
CA HIS A 410 0.23 0.90 -3.34
C HIS A 410 0.56 -0.46 -3.93
N VAL A 411 -0.28 -0.94 -4.85
CA VAL A 411 -0.15 -2.26 -5.46
C VAL A 411 -0.24 -2.14 -6.97
N ALA A 412 0.73 -2.69 -7.68
CA ALA A 412 0.68 -2.90 -9.12
C ALA A 412 0.91 -4.38 -9.42
N TYR A 413 0.42 -4.85 -10.56
CA TYR A 413 0.54 -6.25 -10.97
C TYR A 413 0.31 -6.38 -12.47
N TYR A 414 0.80 -7.47 -13.04
CA TYR A 414 0.45 -7.85 -14.39
C TYR A 414 -0.88 -8.61 -14.37
N GLN A 415 -1.72 -8.35 -15.36
CA GLN A 415 -2.96 -9.05 -15.57
C GLN A 415 -3.07 -9.41 -17.05
N ASN A 416 -3.45 -10.65 -17.35
CA ASN A 416 -3.72 -11.03 -18.73
C ASN A 416 -5.01 -10.41 -19.27
N GLU A 417 -5.19 -10.40 -20.59
CA GLU A 417 -6.43 -9.89 -21.18
C GLU A 417 -7.42 -10.96 -21.65
N ASP A 418 -6.94 -12.06 -22.23
CA ASP A 418 -7.80 -13.00 -22.95
C ASP A 418 -7.68 -14.45 -22.46
N GLY A 419 -8.64 -14.89 -21.64
CA GLY A 419 -8.82 -16.30 -21.27
C GLY A 419 -7.96 -16.79 -20.10
N VAL A 420 -8.18 -18.04 -19.69
CA VAL A 420 -7.47 -18.69 -18.58
C VAL A 420 -6.10 -19.20 -19.03
N LEU A 421 -5.06 -19.07 -18.19
CA LEU A 421 -3.67 -19.49 -18.42
C LEU A 421 -2.96 -18.86 -19.64
N ASN A 422 -3.66 -18.03 -20.41
CA ASN A 422 -3.15 -17.31 -21.57
C ASN A 422 -2.74 -15.89 -21.17
N ALA A 423 -1.46 -15.57 -21.35
CA ALA A 423 -0.91 -14.22 -21.17
C ALA A 423 -0.20 -13.75 -22.46
N SER A 424 -0.69 -14.19 -23.63
CA SER A 424 -0.24 -13.68 -24.94
C SER A 424 -0.34 -12.17 -25.05
N THR A 425 -1.36 -11.61 -24.38
CA THR A 425 -1.64 -10.21 -24.14
C THR A 425 -1.79 -10.01 -22.64
N ALA A 426 -1.02 -9.08 -22.07
CA ALA A 426 -1.14 -8.69 -20.67
C ALA A 426 -0.73 -7.24 -20.47
N ASN A 427 -1.37 -6.59 -19.50
CA ASN A 427 -1.15 -5.21 -19.12
C ASN A 427 -0.73 -5.13 -17.65
N VAL A 428 -0.10 -4.03 -17.26
CA VAL A 428 0.17 -3.68 -15.88
C VAL A 428 -1.02 -2.87 -15.36
N TYR A 429 -1.55 -3.28 -14.21
CA TYR A 429 -2.63 -2.64 -13.49
C TYR A 429 -2.12 -2.08 -12.15
N TYR A 430 -2.85 -1.10 -11.62
CA TYR A 430 -2.59 -0.46 -10.34
C TYR A 430 -3.87 -0.31 -9.51
N THR A 431 -3.76 -0.51 -8.21
CA THR A 431 -4.77 -0.18 -7.19
C THR A 431 -4.09 0.26 -5.89
N ASN A 432 -4.83 0.94 -5.02
CA ASN A 432 -4.36 1.33 -3.68
C ASN A 432 -5.41 1.12 -2.59
N SER A 433 -4.94 1.17 -1.35
CA SER A 433 -5.71 1.02 -0.11
C SER A 433 -5.22 2.06 0.91
N THR A 434 -6.12 2.85 1.49
CA THR A 434 -5.81 3.79 2.59
C THR A 434 -6.11 3.22 3.98
N ASP A 435 -6.74 2.06 4.07
CA ASP A 435 -7.23 1.46 5.32
C ASP A 435 -6.44 0.23 5.80
N GLY A 436 -5.32 -0.10 5.15
CA GLY A 436 -4.46 -1.23 5.50
C GLY A 436 -4.84 -2.55 4.83
N GLY A 437 -5.53 -2.48 3.68
CA GLY A 437 -5.85 -3.61 2.81
C GLY A 437 -7.28 -4.13 2.95
N THR A 438 -8.14 -3.41 3.68
CA THR A 438 -9.54 -3.80 3.93
C THR A 438 -10.43 -3.42 2.75
N THR A 439 -10.21 -2.25 2.15
CA THR A 439 -10.87 -1.81 0.92
C THR A 439 -9.85 -1.30 -0.09
N TRP A 440 -10.22 -1.35 -1.37
CA TRP A 440 -9.32 -1.10 -2.48
C TRP A 440 -10.01 -0.27 -3.56
N THR A 441 -9.25 0.61 -4.21
CA THR A 441 -9.73 1.31 -5.40
C THR A 441 -10.01 0.33 -6.55
N THR A 442 -10.86 0.73 -7.50
CA THR A 442 -11.01 0.00 -8.77
C THR A 442 -9.66 -0.05 -9.49
N PRO A 443 -9.16 -1.25 -9.89
CA PRO A 443 -7.91 -1.33 -10.63
C PRO A 443 -7.96 -0.59 -11.97
N VAL A 444 -6.89 0.11 -12.30
CA VAL A 444 -6.71 0.79 -13.59
C VAL A 444 -5.51 0.21 -14.32
N GLN A 445 -5.62 0.02 -15.63
CA GLN A 445 -4.47 -0.24 -16.49
C GLN A 445 -3.56 1.00 -16.47
N VAL A 446 -2.25 0.83 -16.30
CA VAL A 446 -1.28 1.93 -16.29
C VAL A 446 -0.42 1.99 -17.54
N ASN A 447 -0.05 0.85 -18.14
CA ASN A 447 0.77 0.86 -19.35
C ASN A 447 -0.02 1.29 -20.60
N ALA A 448 0.67 1.91 -21.54
CA ALA A 448 0.12 2.16 -22.87
C ALA A 448 -0.13 0.85 -23.63
N ALA A 449 -1.21 0.82 -24.43
CA ALA A 449 -1.60 -0.38 -25.20
C ALA A 449 -0.51 -0.88 -26.17
N GLY A 450 0.37 0.00 -26.66
CA GLY A 450 1.51 -0.37 -27.50
C GLY A 450 2.68 -1.03 -26.75
N ASN A 451 2.64 -1.06 -25.42
CA ASN A 451 3.63 -1.71 -24.56
C ASN A 451 3.06 -2.90 -23.78
N ALA A 452 1.80 -3.29 -24.03
CA ALA A 452 1.25 -4.55 -23.53
C ALA A 452 2.18 -5.72 -23.90
N LEU A 453 2.27 -6.75 -23.05
CA LEU A 453 3.05 -7.94 -23.38
C LEU A 453 2.53 -8.54 -24.69
N ASN A 454 3.43 -8.79 -25.63
CA ASN A 454 3.17 -9.46 -26.90
C ASN A 454 3.96 -10.77 -26.93
N LEU A 455 3.35 -11.82 -26.40
CA LEU A 455 3.89 -13.19 -26.39
C LEU A 455 3.20 -14.03 -27.47
N ASP A 456 3.82 -15.15 -27.85
CA ASP A 456 3.26 -16.04 -28.87
C ASP A 456 1.89 -16.61 -28.47
N ASN A 457 1.00 -16.74 -29.47
CA ASN A 457 -0.34 -17.30 -29.34
C ASN A 457 -0.63 -18.28 -30.52
N PRO A 458 -0.90 -19.58 -30.27
CA PRO A 458 -0.80 -20.23 -28.97
C PRO A 458 0.63 -20.16 -28.42
N PRO A 459 0.82 -20.18 -27.08
CA PRO A 459 2.14 -20.26 -26.48
C PRO A 459 2.94 -21.45 -27.04
N PRO A 460 4.27 -21.30 -27.21
CA PRO A 460 5.06 -22.24 -27.98
C PRO A 460 5.33 -23.53 -27.20
N ASP A 461 5.19 -24.67 -27.86
CA ASP A 461 5.58 -25.97 -27.31
C ASP A 461 7.12 -26.00 -27.14
N ARG A 462 7.57 -26.06 -25.89
CA ARG A 462 8.99 -25.97 -25.50
C ARG A 462 9.40 -27.10 -24.53
N ALA A 463 8.69 -28.23 -24.57
CA ALA A 463 8.92 -29.39 -23.70
C ALA A 463 10.34 -30.00 -23.70
N SER A 464 11.24 -29.57 -24.59
CA SER A 464 12.63 -30.03 -24.72
C SER A 464 13.71 -28.94 -24.54
N THR A 465 13.35 -27.65 -24.44
CA THR A 465 14.31 -26.52 -24.33
C THR A 465 13.71 -25.35 -23.55
N GLY A 466 14.47 -24.75 -22.63
CA GLY A 466 13.94 -23.98 -21.50
C GLY A 466 13.28 -22.60 -21.75
N TYR A 467 13.24 -21.81 -20.67
CA TYR A 467 12.44 -20.58 -20.57
C TYR A 467 13.12 -19.30 -21.00
N TYR A 468 12.36 -18.45 -21.70
CA TYR A 468 12.61 -17.01 -21.66
C TYR A 468 12.04 -16.42 -20.36
N LEU A 469 12.78 -15.52 -19.72
CA LEU A 469 12.27 -14.74 -18.60
C LEU A 469 11.62 -13.46 -19.15
N ILE A 470 10.80 -12.80 -18.34
CA ILE A 470 10.41 -11.40 -18.52
C ILE A 470 10.82 -10.59 -17.28
N GLY A 471 11.87 -11.07 -16.61
CA GLY A 471 12.18 -10.78 -15.21
C GLY A 471 11.48 -11.74 -14.24
N ASP A 472 12.10 -11.93 -13.09
CA ASP A 472 11.56 -12.56 -11.87
C ASP A 472 10.95 -11.57 -10.88
N TYR A 473 11.23 -10.28 -11.00
CA TYR A 473 10.65 -9.24 -10.15
C TYR A 473 10.56 -7.89 -10.85
N ALA A 474 9.67 -7.07 -10.31
CA ALA A 474 9.44 -5.70 -10.68
C ALA A 474 9.04 -4.91 -9.44
N GLN A 475 9.12 -3.58 -9.49
CA GLN A 475 8.85 -2.74 -8.34
C GLN A 475 8.03 -1.50 -8.69
N LEU A 476 7.17 -1.13 -7.75
CA LEU A 476 6.66 0.22 -7.64
C LEU A 476 7.28 0.90 -6.42
N ARG A 477 7.32 2.23 -6.45
CA ARG A 477 7.55 3.07 -5.28
C ARG A 477 6.55 4.22 -5.24
N ALA A 478 6.18 4.63 -4.05
CA ALA A 478 5.19 5.67 -3.81
C ALA A 478 5.71 6.74 -2.83
N THR A 479 5.40 8.00 -3.13
CA THR A 479 5.57 9.11 -2.19
C THR A 479 4.26 9.85 -2.02
N GLY A 480 3.66 9.75 -0.84
CA GLY A 480 2.53 10.57 -0.39
C GLY A 480 3.01 11.72 0.50
N THR A 481 2.69 12.95 0.11
CA THR A 481 2.92 14.14 0.94
C THR A 481 1.70 15.06 0.89
N GLY A 482 0.90 15.07 1.96
CA GLY A 482 -0.39 15.76 1.97
C GLY A 482 -1.36 15.13 0.97
N ASP A 483 -1.98 15.94 0.12
CA ASP A 483 -2.99 15.47 -0.84
C ASP A 483 -2.39 14.95 -2.15
N ALA A 484 -1.06 14.90 -2.29
CA ALA A 484 -0.39 14.49 -3.51
C ALA A 484 0.37 13.18 -3.30
N THR A 485 -0.11 12.10 -3.92
CA THR A 485 0.68 10.86 -4.07
C THR A 485 1.21 10.73 -5.50
N LYS A 486 2.51 10.52 -5.61
CA LYS A 486 3.15 10.04 -6.85
C LYS A 486 3.49 8.58 -6.68
N VAL A 487 3.11 7.75 -7.65
CA VAL A 487 3.53 6.37 -7.74
C VAL A 487 4.28 6.18 -9.05
N TYR A 488 5.41 5.50 -8.98
CA TYR A 488 6.22 5.12 -10.12
C TYR A 488 6.25 3.60 -10.17
N VAL A 489 5.86 3.03 -11.31
CA VAL A 489 5.87 1.60 -11.57
C VAL A 489 7.00 1.33 -12.55
N LEU A 490 8.00 0.57 -12.15
CA LEU A 490 9.14 0.17 -12.99
C LEU A 490 9.00 -1.32 -13.29
N TRP A 491 8.79 -1.64 -14.57
CA TRP A 491 8.31 -2.96 -15.00
C TRP A 491 8.95 -3.39 -16.31
N SER A 492 8.88 -4.70 -16.58
CA SER A 492 9.45 -5.34 -17.76
C SER A 492 8.37 -5.63 -18.80
N GLY A 493 8.46 -5.00 -19.96
CA GLY A 493 7.70 -5.36 -21.15
C GLY A 493 8.36 -6.51 -21.92
N TYR A 494 7.60 -7.17 -22.80
CA TYR A 494 8.14 -8.16 -23.74
C TYR A 494 7.38 -8.09 -25.07
N ASP A 495 8.11 -8.06 -26.19
CA ASP A 495 7.56 -8.06 -27.54
C ASP A 495 8.34 -9.02 -28.45
N ARG A 496 7.75 -10.18 -28.70
CA ARG A 496 8.27 -11.26 -29.57
C ARG A 496 8.58 -10.86 -31.00
N THR A 497 8.09 -9.71 -31.48
CA THR A 497 8.31 -9.25 -32.86
C THR A 497 9.61 -8.47 -33.03
N ARG A 498 10.26 -8.09 -31.93
CA ARG A 498 11.55 -7.40 -31.92
C ARG A 498 12.67 -8.43 -32.17
N PRO A 499 13.55 -8.21 -33.16
CA PRO A 499 14.49 -9.22 -33.62
C PRO A 499 15.70 -9.45 -32.70
N GLY A 500 15.94 -8.62 -31.68
CA GLY A 500 17.09 -8.76 -30.79
C GLY A 500 18.44 -8.59 -31.48
N THR A 501 18.51 -7.80 -32.56
CA THR A 501 19.72 -7.63 -33.38
C THR A 501 20.51 -6.35 -33.10
N MET A 502 20.01 -5.47 -32.22
CA MET A 502 20.65 -4.21 -31.84
C MET A 502 20.04 -3.67 -30.54
N VAL A 503 20.78 -2.80 -29.87
CA VAL A 503 20.32 -1.99 -28.72
C VAL A 503 19.04 -1.20 -29.05
N GLY A 504 18.12 -1.16 -28.09
CA GLY A 504 16.77 -0.59 -28.20
C GLY A 504 15.78 -1.52 -28.90
N ASN A 505 16.14 -2.80 -29.12
CA ASN A 505 15.42 -3.71 -29.99
C ASN A 505 15.52 -5.19 -29.58
N THR A 506 15.87 -5.49 -28.33
CA THR A 506 15.56 -6.80 -27.72
C THR A 506 14.05 -6.97 -27.51
N PRO A 507 13.55 -8.22 -27.35
CA PRO A 507 12.16 -8.47 -27.01
C PRO A 507 11.75 -7.86 -25.66
N ASP A 508 12.58 -8.06 -24.63
CA ASP A 508 12.41 -7.62 -23.26
C ASP A 508 12.92 -6.18 -23.04
N ARG A 509 12.16 -5.37 -22.31
CA ARG A 509 12.46 -3.94 -22.11
C ARG A 509 12.01 -3.44 -20.75
N VAL A 510 12.82 -2.58 -20.14
CA VAL A 510 12.50 -1.85 -18.92
C VAL A 510 11.73 -0.58 -19.25
N LEU A 511 10.57 -0.43 -18.62
CA LEU A 511 9.62 0.67 -18.79
C LEU A 511 9.28 1.26 -17.42
N CYS A 512 9.21 2.59 -17.33
CA CYS A 512 8.70 3.29 -16.16
C CYS A 512 7.44 4.08 -16.49
N THR A 513 6.40 3.87 -15.69
CA THR A 513 5.09 4.52 -15.81
C THR A 513 4.77 5.26 -14.53
N THR A 514 4.22 6.47 -14.64
CA THR A 514 3.82 7.27 -13.47
C THR A 514 2.30 7.25 -13.30
N VAL A 515 1.84 7.00 -12.08
CA VAL A 515 0.45 7.21 -11.67
C VAL A 515 0.43 8.40 -10.71
N ALA A 516 -0.33 9.43 -11.04
CA ALA A 516 -0.60 10.53 -10.12
C ALA A 516 -1.93 10.25 -9.42
N ARG A 517 -1.89 10.02 -8.11
CA ARG A 517 -3.13 9.89 -7.33
C ARG A 517 -3.66 11.29 -7.06
N PRO A 518 -4.92 11.59 -7.43
CA PRO A 518 -5.64 12.70 -6.82
C PRO A 518 -5.88 12.36 -5.33
N GLY A 519 -5.60 13.27 -4.41
CA GLY A 519 -5.65 13.03 -2.95
C GLY A 519 -6.97 12.49 -2.42
N CYS A 520 -8.05 12.71 -3.16
CA CYS A 520 -9.35 12.08 -2.99
C CYS A 520 -9.93 11.59 -4.32
N LEU A 521 -10.83 10.61 -4.27
CA LEU A 521 -11.58 10.08 -5.41
C LEU A 521 -13.10 10.25 -5.22
N ALA A 522 -13.57 10.39 -3.98
CA ALA A 522 -14.94 10.75 -3.61
C ALA A 522 -14.95 11.63 -2.35
N ASP A 523 -16.08 12.31 -2.08
CA ASP A 523 -16.25 13.18 -0.89
C ASP A 523 -15.97 12.45 0.43
N ALA A 524 -16.29 11.15 0.51
CA ALA A 524 -16.03 10.31 1.67
C ALA A 524 -14.53 10.08 1.97
N ASP A 525 -13.63 10.28 1.00
CA ASP A 525 -12.19 10.23 1.23
C ASP A 525 -11.67 11.49 1.95
N CYS A 526 -12.51 12.53 2.05
CA CYS A 526 -12.18 13.83 2.62
C CYS A 526 -12.81 14.09 3.99
N ASP A 527 -13.42 13.09 4.62
CA ASP A 527 -13.99 13.22 5.97
C ASP A 527 -12.88 13.56 6.99
N ASP A 528 -12.83 14.81 7.45
CA ASP A 528 -11.89 15.27 8.49
C ASP A 528 -12.37 14.96 9.92
N ALA A 529 -13.44 14.16 10.04
CA ALA A 529 -14.17 13.81 11.25
C ALA A 529 -14.71 15.02 12.03
N ASN A 530 -14.84 16.18 11.37
CA ASN A 530 -15.36 17.41 11.94
C ASN A 530 -16.75 17.70 11.39
N ALA A 531 -17.77 17.52 12.21
CA ALA A 531 -19.18 17.72 11.84
C ALA A 531 -19.54 19.18 11.48
N CYS A 532 -18.56 20.09 11.52
CA CYS A 532 -18.67 21.50 11.14
C CYS A 532 -18.11 21.83 9.76
N THR A 533 -17.68 20.82 9.02
CA THR A 533 -17.23 20.94 7.64
C THR A 533 -18.12 20.10 6.73
N ALA A 534 -18.38 20.63 5.54
CA ALA A 534 -18.94 19.91 4.42
C ALA A 534 -17.76 19.55 3.53
N ASP A 535 -17.34 18.30 3.65
CA ASP A 535 -16.17 17.79 2.97
C ASP A 535 -16.54 17.37 1.55
N ALA A 536 -15.76 17.88 0.60
CA ALA A 536 -15.97 17.62 -0.82
C ALA A 536 -14.65 17.35 -1.52
N CYS A 537 -14.63 16.33 -2.36
CA CYS A 537 -13.50 16.01 -3.22
C CYS A 537 -13.60 16.78 -4.53
N ASN A 538 -12.79 17.82 -4.68
CA ASN A 538 -12.77 18.63 -5.89
C ASN A 538 -11.55 18.30 -6.75
N LEU A 539 -11.73 17.48 -7.79
CA LEU A 539 -10.70 17.07 -8.75
C LEU A 539 -9.43 16.48 -8.09
N GLY A 540 -9.57 15.85 -6.92
CA GLY A 540 -8.45 15.29 -6.17
C GLY A 540 -7.88 16.15 -5.04
N THR A 541 -8.47 17.31 -4.76
CA THR A 541 -8.13 18.07 -3.55
C THR A 541 -9.31 18.02 -2.59
N CYS A 542 -9.04 17.67 -1.33
CA CYS A 542 -10.05 17.74 -0.28
C CYS A 542 -10.36 19.20 0.06
N THR A 543 -11.65 19.51 0.14
CA THR A 543 -12.12 20.86 0.45
C THR A 543 -13.15 20.82 1.57
N HIS A 544 -12.71 21.27 2.75
CA HIS A 544 -13.50 21.27 3.97
C HIS A 544 -14.21 22.63 4.10
N HIS A 545 -15.45 22.71 3.62
CA HIS A 545 -16.20 23.97 3.61
C HIS A 545 -16.94 24.17 4.95
N PRO A 546 -16.71 25.26 5.71
CA PRO A 546 -17.40 25.46 6.99
C PRO A 546 -18.93 25.45 6.86
N THR A 547 -19.58 24.54 7.56
CA THR A 547 -21.03 24.39 7.60
C THR A 547 -21.67 25.59 8.31
N VAL A 548 -22.60 26.26 7.62
CA VAL A 548 -23.33 27.42 8.17
C VAL A 548 -24.48 26.92 9.04
N CYS A 549 -24.33 27.02 10.35
CA CYS A 549 -25.32 26.57 11.34
C CYS A 549 -26.41 27.60 11.68
N ASP A 550 -26.75 28.54 10.81
CA ASP A 550 -27.84 29.51 11.04
C ASP A 550 -29.21 28.80 10.90
N ASP A 551 -29.97 28.67 12.00
CA ASP A 551 -31.32 28.07 11.96
C ASP A 551 -32.43 29.08 11.59
N GLY A 552 -32.06 30.33 11.31
CA GLY A 552 -32.97 31.44 11.01
C GLY A 552 -33.74 31.96 12.24
N VAL A 553 -33.49 31.43 13.44
CA VAL A 553 -34.17 31.85 14.67
C VAL A 553 -33.39 32.99 15.31
N GLN A 554 -33.87 34.22 15.17
CA GLN A 554 -33.19 35.44 15.67
C GLN A 554 -32.79 35.48 17.17
N CYS A 555 -33.13 34.47 17.99
CA CYS A 555 -32.77 34.34 19.40
C CYS A 555 -32.08 33.02 19.78
N THR A 556 -31.54 32.25 18.83
CA THR A 556 -30.48 31.26 19.06
C THR A 556 -29.11 31.95 19.02
N VAL A 557 -28.12 31.34 19.64
CA VAL A 557 -26.71 31.57 19.31
C VAL A 557 -26.26 30.30 18.65
N ASP A 558 -26.05 30.41 17.35
CA ASP A 558 -25.61 29.30 16.53
C ASP A 558 -24.10 29.18 16.60
N SER A 559 -23.66 27.98 16.88
CA SER A 559 -22.25 27.59 16.92
C SER A 559 -22.15 26.18 16.38
N CYS A 560 -21.02 25.83 15.80
CA CYS A 560 -20.76 24.45 15.43
C CYS A 560 -19.73 23.83 16.38
N ASP A 561 -20.03 22.65 16.90
CA ASP A 561 -19.14 21.82 17.70
C ASP A 561 -18.57 20.70 16.81
N PRO A 562 -17.24 20.56 16.68
CA PRO A 562 -16.65 19.60 15.75
C PRO A 562 -17.08 18.13 15.93
N ALA A 563 -17.52 17.74 17.13
CA ALA A 563 -17.98 16.37 17.40
C ALA A 563 -19.51 16.22 17.36
N ALA A 564 -20.26 17.27 17.67
CA ALA A 564 -21.73 17.23 17.75
C ALA A 564 -22.47 17.91 16.58
N GLY A 565 -21.75 18.62 15.70
CA GLY A 565 -22.30 19.39 14.58
C GLY A 565 -22.94 20.71 15.02
N CYS A 566 -23.98 21.15 14.31
CA CYS A 566 -24.65 22.41 14.59
C CYS A 566 -25.37 22.43 15.97
N VAL A 567 -24.99 23.38 16.81
CA VAL A 567 -25.55 23.62 18.15
C VAL A 567 -26.27 24.97 18.18
N HIS A 568 -27.59 24.92 18.17
CA HIS A 568 -28.48 26.08 18.22
C HIS A 568 -28.83 26.43 19.68
N ALA A 569 -27.92 27.12 20.36
CA ALA A 569 -28.04 27.38 21.79
C ALA A 569 -28.94 28.59 22.08
N VAL A 570 -30.19 28.35 22.48
CA VAL A 570 -31.08 29.42 22.98
C VAL A 570 -30.47 30.07 24.24
N PRO A 571 -30.09 31.37 24.23
CA PRO A 571 -29.38 31.97 25.37
C PRO A 571 -30.22 31.97 26.64
N THR A 572 -29.70 31.31 27.68
CA THR A 572 -30.38 31.19 28.96
C THR A 572 -30.34 32.49 29.75
N GLY A 573 -31.27 32.62 30.70
CA GLY A 573 -31.32 33.76 31.60
C GLY A 573 -31.57 35.11 30.89
N ARG A 574 -30.74 36.08 31.22
CA ARG A 574 -31.03 37.51 31.01
C ARG A 574 -30.79 37.99 29.58
N VAL A 575 -29.91 37.34 28.82
CA VAL A 575 -29.58 37.72 27.44
C VAL A 575 -30.73 37.31 26.50
N GLY A 576 -31.17 36.06 26.52
CA GLY A 576 -32.31 35.60 25.70
C GLY A 576 -33.63 36.28 26.06
N ALA A 577 -33.83 36.65 27.33
CA ALA A 577 -34.99 37.45 27.76
C ALA A 577 -35.05 38.87 27.14
N GLY A 578 -33.91 39.42 26.70
CA GLY A 578 -33.87 40.67 25.94
C GLY A 578 -34.32 40.46 24.49
N CYS A 579 -33.74 39.44 23.82
CA CYS A 579 -34.00 39.13 22.42
C CYS A 579 -35.48 38.83 22.12
N LEU A 580 -36.11 37.97 22.92
CA LEU A 580 -37.53 37.59 22.76
C LEU A 580 -38.48 38.79 22.64
N LEU A 581 -38.19 39.88 23.36
CA LEU A 581 -39.03 41.07 23.38
C LEU A 581 -38.91 41.91 22.10
N ASP A 582 -37.75 41.86 21.45
CA ASP A 582 -37.48 42.61 20.23
C ASP A 582 -37.99 41.86 18.99
N VAL A 583 -37.77 40.54 18.92
CA VAL A 583 -38.36 39.67 17.88
C VAL A 583 -39.89 39.75 17.92
N ALA A 584 -40.52 39.73 19.09
CA ALA A 584 -41.98 39.83 19.20
C ALA A 584 -42.55 41.16 18.67
N VAL A 585 -41.82 42.26 18.85
CA VAL A 585 -42.20 43.60 18.34
C VAL A 585 -41.98 43.70 16.82
N ALA A 586 -40.95 43.05 16.29
CA ALA A 586 -40.64 43.00 14.86
C ALA A 586 -41.41 41.91 14.08
N SER A 587 -42.10 41.00 14.78
CA SER A 587 -42.79 39.85 14.18
C SER A 587 -43.80 40.24 13.10
N ALA A 588 -43.98 39.39 12.09
CA ALA A 588 -44.92 39.62 10.99
C ALA A 588 -46.37 39.89 11.47
N SER A 589 -46.75 39.27 12.60
CA SER A 589 -48.03 39.50 13.29
C SER A 589 -48.22 40.93 13.77
N CYS A 590 -47.15 41.67 14.07
CA CYS A 590 -47.18 43.03 14.62
C CYS A 590 -46.58 44.11 13.73
N ILE A 591 -45.76 43.78 12.73
CA ILE A 591 -44.94 44.74 11.96
C ILE A 591 -45.76 45.78 11.17
N ARG A 592 -47.03 45.47 10.86
CA ARG A 592 -47.98 46.39 10.20
C ARG A 592 -48.98 47.05 11.17
N GLU A 593 -48.82 46.84 12.48
CA GLU A 593 -49.73 47.34 13.51
C GLU A 593 -49.07 48.40 14.39
N ARG A 594 -49.86 49.41 14.80
CA ARG A 594 -49.35 50.49 15.67
C ARG A 594 -49.39 50.07 17.14
N ILE A 595 -48.40 49.27 17.55
CA ILE A 595 -48.25 48.80 18.94
C ILE A 595 -48.34 50.00 19.92
N PRO A 596 -49.19 49.95 20.96
CA PRO A 596 -49.35 51.06 21.89
C PRO A 596 -48.03 51.42 22.58
N THR A 597 -47.71 52.71 22.62
CA THR A 597 -46.48 53.25 23.25
C THR A 597 -46.28 52.80 24.69
N GLY A 598 -47.36 52.57 25.44
CA GLY A 598 -47.30 52.03 26.80
C GLY A 598 -46.81 50.56 26.90
N VAL A 599 -47.00 49.75 25.85
CA VAL A 599 -46.45 48.38 25.76
C VAL A 599 -44.96 48.46 25.41
N LEU A 600 -44.61 49.17 24.34
CA LEU A 600 -43.22 49.38 23.92
C LEU A 600 -42.38 49.97 25.07
N GLY A 601 -42.86 51.02 25.74
CA GLY A 601 -42.18 51.61 26.90
C GLY A 601 -42.02 50.68 28.10
N LYS A 602 -42.81 49.59 28.20
CA LYS A 602 -42.62 48.55 29.23
C LYS A 602 -41.61 47.49 28.80
N PHE A 603 -41.54 47.15 27.52
CA PHE A 603 -40.47 46.30 26.97
C PHE A 603 -39.12 47.04 27.04
N THR A 604 -39.03 48.30 26.60
CA THR A 604 -37.84 49.14 26.76
C THR A 604 -37.43 49.26 28.23
N GLN A 605 -38.37 49.46 29.16
CA GLN A 605 -38.08 49.46 30.59
C GLN A 605 -37.54 48.12 31.09
N ALA A 606 -38.09 46.99 30.62
CA ALA A 606 -37.59 45.67 30.96
C ALA A 606 -36.16 45.48 30.43
N LYS A 607 -35.91 45.69 29.13
CA LYS A 607 -34.57 45.59 28.52
C LYS A 607 -33.53 46.48 29.22
N ALA A 608 -33.87 47.73 29.54
CA ALA A 608 -32.97 48.64 30.26
C ALA A 608 -32.67 48.18 31.71
N LEU A 609 -33.59 47.48 32.37
CA LEU A 609 -33.34 46.87 33.68
C LEU A 609 -32.50 45.60 33.56
N ILE A 610 -32.75 44.79 32.53
CA ILE A 610 -31.99 43.58 32.17
C ILE A 610 -30.51 43.92 31.90
N GLY A 611 -30.24 44.87 31.01
CA GLY A 611 -28.86 45.31 30.68
C GLY A 611 -28.13 45.95 31.87
N LYS A 612 -28.84 46.59 32.80
CA LYS A 612 -28.24 47.07 34.06
C LYS A 612 -27.83 45.95 35.02
N THR A 613 -28.27 44.72 34.80
CA THR A 613 -27.90 43.58 35.65
C THR A 613 -26.57 42.93 35.27
N THR A 614 -26.16 43.00 34.00
CA THR A 614 -24.86 42.50 33.54
C THR A 614 -23.71 43.43 33.94
N LEU A 615 -24.00 44.73 34.07
CA LEU A 615 -23.06 45.77 34.49
C LEU A 615 -22.83 45.88 36.02
N THR A 616 -23.32 44.93 36.84
CA THR A 616 -23.20 45.04 38.30
C THR A 616 -22.92 43.71 38.99
N GLY A 617 -21.74 43.59 39.60
CA GLY A 617 -21.34 42.38 40.35
C GLY A 617 -22.06 42.17 41.70
N ASN A 618 -22.85 43.13 42.19
CA ASN A 618 -23.52 43.02 43.50
C ASN A 618 -24.82 42.17 43.40
N PRO A 619 -24.92 41.01 44.08
CA PRO A 619 -26.07 40.11 43.94
C PRO A 619 -27.42 40.72 44.36
N SER A 620 -27.45 41.47 45.47
CA SER A 620 -28.66 42.12 45.98
C SER A 620 -29.19 43.19 45.02
N LYS A 621 -28.28 43.94 44.38
CA LYS A 621 -28.60 44.93 43.34
C LYS A 621 -29.12 44.26 42.07
N GLN A 622 -28.52 43.15 41.63
CA GLN A 622 -29.04 42.35 40.52
C GLN A 622 -30.46 41.83 40.80
N ALA A 623 -30.69 41.20 41.96
CA ALA A 623 -32.00 40.65 42.33
C ALA A 623 -33.11 41.71 42.35
N ARG A 624 -32.80 42.94 42.79
CA ARG A 624 -33.73 44.07 42.74
C ARG A 624 -34.07 44.48 41.29
N LEU A 625 -33.09 44.53 40.41
CA LEU A 625 -33.28 44.88 38.99
C LEU A 625 -34.10 43.81 38.26
N VAL A 626 -33.82 42.52 38.50
CA VAL A 626 -34.60 41.37 37.98
C VAL A 626 -36.07 41.44 38.41
N ARG A 627 -36.35 41.71 39.70
CA ARG A 627 -37.73 41.93 40.18
C ARG A 627 -38.40 43.12 39.48
N GLY A 628 -37.64 44.19 39.20
CA GLY A 628 -38.10 45.33 38.41
C GLY A 628 -38.48 44.95 36.98
N ALA A 629 -37.63 44.19 36.27
CA ALA A 629 -37.88 43.73 34.91
C ALA A 629 -39.10 42.79 34.83
N ARG A 630 -39.18 41.77 35.70
CA ARG A 630 -40.37 40.89 35.84
C ARG A 630 -41.66 41.68 36.10
N SER A 631 -41.59 42.77 36.88
CA SER A 631 -42.73 43.67 37.16
C SER A 631 -43.12 44.52 35.94
N ALA A 632 -42.15 45.00 35.16
CA ALA A 632 -42.40 45.71 33.90
C ALA A 632 -43.09 44.81 32.87
N LEU A 633 -42.63 43.56 32.71
CA LEU A 633 -43.25 42.56 31.83
C LEU A 633 -44.67 42.18 32.27
N LYS A 634 -44.89 41.94 33.57
CA LYS A 634 -46.25 41.71 34.13
C LYS A 634 -47.20 42.88 33.87
N LYS A 635 -46.70 44.12 33.81
CA LYS A 635 -47.48 45.31 33.42
C LYS A 635 -47.69 45.39 31.90
N ALA A 636 -46.72 44.97 31.08
CA ALA A 636 -46.88 44.90 29.63
C ALA A 636 -48.01 43.96 29.21
N VAL A 637 -48.06 42.72 29.74
CA VAL A 637 -49.13 41.74 29.47
C VAL A 637 -50.52 42.33 29.76
N LYS A 638 -50.68 43.06 30.88
CA LYS A 638 -51.95 43.75 31.20
C LYS A 638 -52.31 44.86 30.21
N LEU A 639 -51.32 45.55 29.64
CA LEU A 639 -51.54 46.58 28.63
C LEU A 639 -51.87 45.96 27.26
N ILE A 640 -51.23 44.86 26.89
CA ILE A 640 -51.51 44.07 25.68
C ILE A 640 -52.96 43.56 25.71
N ALA A 641 -53.37 42.88 26.79
CA ALA A 641 -54.75 42.42 26.97
C ALA A 641 -55.80 43.56 27.04
N LYS A 642 -55.39 44.79 27.39
CA LYS A 642 -56.24 45.99 27.30
C LYS A 642 -56.27 46.59 25.89
N ALA A 643 -55.22 46.43 25.11
CA ALA A 643 -55.12 46.87 23.72
C ALA A 643 -55.95 45.97 22.79
N MET A 644 -55.82 44.64 22.93
CA MET A 644 -56.64 43.65 22.20
C MET A 644 -58.14 43.89 22.42
N ARG A 645 -58.58 43.98 23.69
CA ARG A 645 -59.99 44.28 24.04
C ARG A 645 -60.51 45.65 23.57
N LYS A 646 -59.62 46.55 23.15
CA LYS A 646 -59.97 47.86 22.57
C LYS A 646 -59.75 47.91 21.06
N GLY A 647 -59.50 46.77 20.39
CA GLY A 647 -59.24 46.70 18.95
C GLY A 647 -58.02 47.49 18.50
N LYS A 648 -57.07 47.81 19.41
CA LYS A 648 -55.89 48.62 19.08
C LYS A 648 -54.74 47.83 18.47
N ILE A 649 -54.78 46.51 18.62
CA ILE A 649 -53.91 45.50 18.02
C ILE A 649 -54.75 44.24 17.78
N SER A 650 -54.37 43.42 16.81
CA SER A 650 -55.03 42.15 16.52
C SER A 650 -54.84 41.12 17.64
N VAL A 651 -55.62 40.05 17.57
CA VAL A 651 -55.45 38.89 18.44
C VAL A 651 -54.11 38.20 18.18
N ALA A 652 -53.64 38.17 16.92
CA ALA A 652 -52.35 37.59 16.53
C ALA A 652 -51.16 38.39 17.12
N CYS A 653 -51.13 39.71 16.92
CA CYS A 653 -50.09 40.57 17.51
C CYS A 653 -50.13 40.52 19.04
N GLY A 654 -51.33 40.63 19.63
CA GLY A 654 -51.52 40.57 21.07
C GLY A 654 -51.11 39.23 21.70
N GLY A 655 -51.32 38.12 20.99
CA GLY A 655 -50.83 36.79 21.38
C GLY A 655 -49.30 36.73 21.38
N ALA A 656 -48.67 37.09 20.26
CA ALA A 656 -47.20 37.08 20.12
C ALA A 656 -46.50 37.92 21.21
N LEU A 657 -46.95 39.16 21.42
CA LEU A 657 -46.41 40.04 22.47
C LEU A 657 -46.65 39.51 23.89
N SER A 658 -47.78 38.83 24.14
CA SER A 658 -48.08 38.26 25.45
C SER A 658 -47.23 37.03 25.76
N ASN A 659 -47.01 36.16 24.77
CA ASN A 659 -46.19 34.95 24.89
C ASN A 659 -44.73 35.32 25.19
N ALA A 660 -44.13 36.20 24.36
CA ALA A 660 -42.76 36.66 24.57
C ALA A 660 -42.56 37.38 25.92
N ALA A 661 -43.52 38.19 26.37
CA ALA A 661 -43.47 38.83 27.68
C ALA A 661 -43.65 37.84 28.85
N GLY A 662 -44.34 36.72 28.64
CA GLY A 662 -44.47 35.62 29.58
C GLY A 662 -43.18 34.82 29.70
N GLU A 663 -42.61 34.45 28.56
CA GLU A 663 -41.40 33.63 28.47
C GLU A 663 -40.15 34.39 28.92
N ALA A 664 -39.95 35.64 28.47
CA ALA A 664 -38.88 36.50 28.98
C ALA A 664 -39.00 36.72 30.51
N ARG A 665 -40.21 36.70 31.07
CA ARG A 665 -40.44 36.79 32.53
C ARG A 665 -40.15 35.48 33.27
N ALA A 666 -40.16 34.34 32.60
CA ALA A 666 -39.78 33.04 33.15
C ALA A 666 -38.26 32.81 33.12
N ARG A 667 -37.56 33.34 32.10
CA ARG A 667 -36.09 33.31 31.97
C ARG A 667 -35.37 34.29 32.92
N LEU A 668 -36.02 35.40 33.28
CA LEU A 668 -35.66 36.26 34.43
C LEU A 668 -36.17 35.67 35.73
#